data_AF-A0A7X6C9A6-F1
#
_entry.id   AF-A0A7X6C9A6-F1
#
_cell.length_a   1.000
_cell.length_b   1.000
_cell.length_c   1.000
_cell.angle_alpha   90.00
_cell.angle_beta   90.00
_cell.angle_gamma   90.00
#
_symmetry.space_group_name_H-M   'P 1'
#
loop_
_entity.id
_entity.type
_entity.pdbx_description
1 polymer ?
#
loop_
_entity_poly.entity_id
_entity_poly.type
_entity_poly.pdbx_seq_one_letter_code
_entity_poly.pdbx_strand_id
1 'polypeptide(L)'
;MTALSALTKLTNFDLTGNPIPASEADKLIQKNKQLLNQQIEEADTLMQEASQLFDRETATAYREALQKIEAARSIYQQLGNVEEEANALNRMGFIAKRSGEMQQALDYYNRALSQVQNLADRPKEAVILNNIGALYYALGEQQQAINYYARTLAAVRKNPDIILEAAALSNTGLAYNQLGEKQKAREYLERALPLFRTADDRATALNNIGLVYNDLGNHKQALEYFDRSLRLRQEMGDRRESAITLTNIGVTRWELGEPQKAREYFDRALAISRALGDSSNEANTLYRSAVVAGELGNFNESLDRIQAAIKIVENLRSKIAIDELRVSYFATVQDYYKFYIDLLMQLHKTNPKSGYDRQAFEISERSRARSLLELLQEANADIRQGIAPELLQQERDLQQQIDTLETKRIEILNRQNPPAQQTAELEKQRQNLLSQYQNIQSQIRATSPRYADITQPQPLNLSQIQQQILDENTILLQYALGEDRSYLWAVTKTSITSYELPPNADIETAARNFRNAVTNPIHRDIPNRVAKASNALSQIILQPVASKLVKRSYPVGNRQRLLIVGDGILNYLPFAALSLPETSGENRNLPLISKYEIAFLPSASTLGILRQNYNDRQPPTRTLVVLADPVFSADDERVTTTVAKVDRAAIESVNLGLSRSSRDNSVEWKRLKFTSQEADSIVRSLVDRNSGSQHLDFTKSVDFSANRNAATSQNLSQYKIIHFATHGLANSTHPELSGIIMSLVDENGKPVNGFLRLHDISSTTSSRI
;
A
#
# COMPACT_ATOMS: atom_id res chain seq x y z
N MET A 1 -13.95 -35.79 -16.73
CA MET A 1 -14.51 -37.16 -16.60
C MET A 1 -15.07 -37.25 -15.20
N THR A 2 -16.37 -37.42 -15.03
CA THR A 2 -16.97 -37.53 -13.69
C THR A 2 -16.46 -38.80 -12.99
N ALA A 3 -16.39 -38.79 -11.66
CA ALA A 3 -16.07 -39.98 -10.86
C ALA A 3 -16.95 -41.17 -11.29
N LEU A 4 -18.22 -40.90 -11.62
CA LEU A 4 -19.15 -41.87 -12.20
C LEU A 4 -18.66 -42.46 -13.53
N SER A 5 -18.12 -41.68 -14.47
CA SER A 5 -17.61 -42.21 -15.76
C SER A 5 -16.34 -43.07 -15.62
N ALA A 6 -15.51 -42.78 -14.60
CA ALA A 6 -14.33 -43.58 -14.28
C ALA A 6 -14.73 -44.88 -13.56
N LEU A 7 -15.69 -44.78 -12.64
CA LEU A 7 -16.31 -45.92 -11.96
C LEU A 7 -17.02 -46.86 -12.94
N THR A 8 -17.81 -46.35 -13.89
CA THR A 8 -18.50 -47.18 -14.89
C THR A 8 -17.53 -47.94 -15.80
N LYS A 9 -16.33 -47.38 -16.07
CA LYS A 9 -15.27 -48.07 -16.83
C LYS A 9 -14.59 -49.15 -16.00
N LEU A 10 -14.41 -48.93 -14.69
CA LEU A 10 -13.80 -49.89 -13.76
C LEU A 10 -14.75 -51.01 -13.32
N THR A 11 -16.07 -50.83 -13.39
CA THR A 11 -17.08 -51.84 -12.99
C THR A 11 -17.42 -52.86 -14.07
N ASN A 12 -16.92 -52.67 -15.30
CA ASN A 12 -17.19 -53.59 -16.42
C ASN A 12 -16.12 -54.67 -16.59
N PHE A 13 -14.95 -54.51 -15.95
CA PHE A 13 -13.82 -55.43 -16.05
C PHE A 13 -13.19 -55.66 -14.68
N ASP A 14 -12.77 -56.89 -14.38
CA ASP A 14 -12.03 -57.21 -13.16
C ASP A 14 -10.56 -56.71 -13.23
N LEU A 15 -9.81 -56.89 -12.13
CA LEU A 15 -8.39 -56.48 -12.04
C LEU A 15 -7.46 -57.19 -13.04
N THR A 16 -7.96 -58.20 -13.77
CA THR A 16 -7.24 -58.94 -14.82
C THR A 16 -7.72 -58.58 -16.24
N GLY A 17 -8.69 -57.67 -16.37
CA GLY A 17 -9.22 -57.21 -17.66
C GLY A 17 -10.34 -58.08 -18.23
N ASN A 18 -10.93 -59.00 -17.44
CA ASN A 18 -12.05 -59.83 -17.88
C ASN A 18 -13.41 -59.18 -17.58
N PRO A 19 -14.41 -59.30 -18.48
CA PRO A 19 -15.71 -58.67 -18.29
C PRO A 19 -16.47 -59.27 -17.10
N ILE A 20 -16.99 -58.40 -16.23
CA ILE A 20 -17.80 -58.78 -15.06
C ILE A 20 -19.24 -59.11 -15.52
N PRO A 21 -19.92 -60.15 -14.98
CA PRO A 21 -21.30 -60.47 -15.33
C PRO A 21 -22.24 -59.27 -15.13
N ALA A 22 -23.14 -58.99 -16.08
CA ALA A 22 -24.00 -57.79 -16.08
C ALA A 22 -24.77 -57.58 -14.75
N SER A 23 -25.29 -58.67 -14.17
CA SER A 23 -26.00 -58.62 -12.88
C SER A 23 -25.12 -58.25 -11.67
N GLU A 24 -23.81 -58.46 -11.77
CA GLU A 24 -22.84 -58.15 -10.72
C GLU A 24 -22.27 -56.73 -10.92
N ALA A 25 -22.03 -56.33 -12.17
CA ALA A 25 -21.75 -54.95 -12.53
C ALA A 25 -22.87 -54.00 -12.09
N ASP A 26 -24.14 -54.36 -12.30
CA ASP A 26 -25.29 -53.56 -11.87
C ASP A 26 -25.36 -53.40 -10.34
N LYS A 27 -25.06 -54.45 -9.58
CA LYS A 27 -24.98 -54.38 -8.10
C LYS A 27 -23.85 -53.47 -7.63
N LEU A 28 -22.68 -53.56 -8.26
CA LEU A 28 -21.53 -52.69 -7.96
C LEU A 28 -21.84 -51.23 -8.30
N ILE A 29 -22.48 -50.96 -9.44
CA ILE A 29 -22.91 -49.61 -9.83
C ILE A 29 -23.90 -49.04 -8.80
N GLN A 30 -24.90 -49.83 -8.36
CA GLN A 30 -25.85 -49.38 -7.34
C GLN A 30 -25.18 -49.11 -5.99
N LYS A 31 -24.30 -50.00 -5.54
CA LYS A 31 -23.53 -49.82 -4.31
C LYS A 31 -22.64 -48.58 -4.37
N ASN A 32 -21.97 -48.34 -5.49
CA ASN A 32 -21.10 -47.17 -5.68
C ASN A 32 -21.91 -45.87 -5.78
N LYS A 33 -23.09 -45.89 -6.40
CA LYS A 33 -24.03 -44.76 -6.38
C LYS A 33 -24.51 -44.45 -4.96
N GLN A 34 -24.82 -45.47 -4.17
CA GLN A 34 -25.25 -45.29 -2.79
C GLN A 34 -24.12 -44.70 -1.92
N LEU A 35 -22.88 -45.18 -2.09
CA LEU A 35 -21.71 -44.62 -1.39
C LEU A 35 -21.46 -43.17 -1.80
N LEU A 36 -21.55 -42.85 -3.10
CA LEU A 36 -21.42 -41.48 -3.59
C LEU A 36 -22.48 -40.55 -2.99
N ASN A 37 -23.74 -40.98 -2.97
CA ASN A 37 -24.83 -40.19 -2.39
C ASN A 37 -24.62 -39.98 -0.88
N GLN A 38 -24.13 -40.99 -0.16
CA GLN A 38 -23.83 -40.88 1.27
C GLN A 38 -22.71 -39.86 1.54
N GLN A 39 -21.67 -39.84 0.71
CA GLN A 39 -20.57 -38.86 0.82
C GLN A 39 -21.05 -37.43 0.52
N ILE A 40 -21.94 -37.25 -0.44
CA ILE A 40 -22.55 -35.95 -0.74
C ILE A 40 -23.40 -35.47 0.45
N GLU A 41 -24.25 -36.35 0.99
CA GLU A 41 -25.09 -36.04 2.15
C GLU A 41 -24.26 -35.69 3.40
N GLU A 42 -23.14 -36.39 3.62
CA GLU A 42 -22.18 -36.07 4.67
C GLU A 42 -21.58 -34.67 4.48
N ALA A 43 -21.12 -34.34 3.27
CA ALA A 43 -20.56 -33.02 2.97
C ALA A 43 -21.61 -31.91 3.15
N ASP A 44 -22.84 -32.11 2.68
CA ASP A 44 -23.93 -31.14 2.83
C ASP A 44 -24.32 -30.93 4.30
N THR A 45 -24.31 -32.01 5.10
CA THR A 45 -24.53 -31.94 6.55
C THR A 45 -23.45 -31.10 7.23
N LEU A 46 -22.17 -31.33 6.89
CA LEU A 46 -21.06 -30.52 7.42
C LEU A 46 -21.21 -29.04 7.06
N MET A 47 -21.69 -28.72 5.85
CA MET A 47 -21.94 -27.33 5.41
C MET A 47 -23.11 -26.68 6.15
N GLN A 48 -24.14 -27.44 6.51
CA GLN A 48 -25.25 -26.98 7.34
C GLN A 48 -24.80 -26.72 8.78
N GLU A 49 -24.07 -27.65 9.39
CA GLU A 49 -23.46 -27.48 10.72
C GLU A 49 -22.56 -26.25 10.75
N ALA A 50 -21.72 -26.07 9.72
CA ALA A 50 -20.87 -24.89 9.60
C ALA A 50 -21.68 -23.59 9.52
N SER A 51 -22.83 -23.59 8.85
CA SER A 51 -23.72 -22.42 8.77
C SER A 51 -24.32 -22.10 10.14
N GLN A 52 -24.77 -23.11 10.90
CA GLN A 52 -25.28 -22.90 12.27
C GLN A 52 -24.20 -22.39 13.23
N LEU A 53 -22.96 -22.87 13.08
CA LEU A 53 -21.81 -22.36 13.85
C LEU A 53 -21.49 -20.92 13.46
N PHE A 54 -21.55 -20.61 12.17
CA PHE A 54 -21.32 -19.27 11.65
C PHE A 54 -22.32 -18.25 12.24
N ASP A 55 -23.60 -18.61 12.35
CA ASP A 55 -24.65 -17.76 12.91
C ASP A 55 -24.44 -17.40 14.40
N ARG A 56 -23.54 -18.10 15.11
CA ARG A 56 -23.16 -17.74 16.49
C ARG A 56 -22.26 -16.52 16.57
N GLU A 57 -21.63 -16.13 15.46
CA GLU A 57 -20.79 -14.94 15.30
C GLU A 57 -19.60 -14.80 16.26
N THR A 58 -19.09 -15.91 16.82
CA THR A 58 -17.94 -15.89 17.74
C THR A 58 -16.67 -16.42 17.09
N ALA A 59 -15.51 -15.93 17.55
CA ALA A 59 -14.21 -16.38 17.05
C ALA A 59 -13.93 -17.89 17.25
N THR A 60 -14.55 -18.55 18.24
CA THR A 60 -14.49 -20.01 18.39
C THR A 60 -15.37 -20.71 17.37
N ALA A 61 -16.62 -20.26 17.21
CA ALA A 61 -17.56 -20.87 16.28
C ALA A 61 -17.11 -20.68 14.81
N TYR A 62 -16.48 -19.55 14.46
CA TYR A 62 -15.86 -19.36 13.15
C TYR A 62 -14.73 -20.36 12.87
N ARG A 63 -13.91 -20.69 13.86
CA ARG A 63 -12.85 -21.71 13.71
C ARG A 63 -13.44 -23.10 13.51
N GLU A 64 -14.45 -23.46 14.29
CA GLU A 64 -15.16 -24.74 14.14
C GLU A 64 -15.87 -24.82 12.78
N ALA A 65 -16.54 -23.73 12.35
CA ALA A 65 -17.17 -23.65 11.04
C ALA A 65 -16.16 -23.84 9.90
N LEU A 66 -14.98 -23.20 9.98
CA LEU A 66 -13.90 -23.39 9.00
C LEU A 66 -13.43 -24.85 8.93
N GLN A 67 -13.29 -25.55 10.07
CA GLN A 67 -12.92 -26.97 10.08
C GLN A 67 -13.98 -27.84 9.39
N LYS A 68 -15.26 -27.56 9.63
CA LYS A 68 -16.38 -28.26 9.01
C LYS A 68 -16.46 -28.01 7.50
N ILE A 69 -16.28 -26.76 7.07
CA ILE A 69 -16.25 -26.41 5.64
C ILE A 69 -15.05 -27.06 4.96
N GLU A 70 -13.88 -27.10 5.61
CA GLU A 70 -12.69 -27.75 5.04
C GLU A 70 -12.88 -29.26 4.88
N ALA A 71 -13.53 -29.92 5.85
CA ALA A 71 -13.89 -31.33 5.73
C ALA A 71 -14.86 -31.58 4.56
N ALA A 72 -15.92 -30.76 4.44
CA ALA A 72 -16.85 -30.83 3.31
C ALA A 72 -16.14 -30.56 1.97
N ARG A 73 -15.28 -29.55 1.91
CA ARG A 73 -14.46 -29.20 0.73
C ARG A 73 -13.60 -30.38 0.30
N SER A 74 -12.95 -31.08 1.23
CA SER A 74 -12.14 -32.26 0.93
C SER A 74 -12.98 -33.38 0.33
N ILE A 75 -14.21 -33.59 0.81
CA ILE A 75 -15.13 -34.57 0.22
C ILE A 75 -15.51 -34.14 -1.20
N TYR A 76 -15.95 -32.89 -1.42
CA TYR A 76 -16.29 -32.39 -2.76
C TYR A 76 -15.11 -32.52 -3.74
N GLN A 77 -13.90 -32.23 -3.28
CA GLN A 77 -12.67 -32.38 -4.07
C GLN A 77 -12.44 -33.85 -4.46
N GLN A 78 -12.57 -34.81 -3.54
CA GLN A 78 -12.43 -36.25 -3.82
C GLN A 78 -13.49 -36.75 -4.81
N LEU A 79 -14.70 -36.19 -4.75
CA LEU A 79 -15.80 -36.52 -5.66
C LEU A 79 -15.66 -35.85 -7.04
N GLY A 80 -14.72 -34.92 -7.19
CA GLY A 80 -14.59 -34.08 -8.38
C GLY A 80 -15.76 -33.10 -8.56
N ASN A 81 -16.48 -32.77 -7.48
CA ASN A 81 -17.53 -31.77 -7.47
C ASN A 81 -16.91 -30.37 -7.33
N VAL A 82 -16.35 -29.88 -8.43
CA VAL A 82 -15.66 -28.57 -8.51
C VAL A 82 -16.60 -27.42 -8.13
N GLU A 83 -17.90 -27.57 -8.40
CA GLU A 83 -18.90 -26.56 -8.12
C GLU A 83 -19.09 -26.33 -6.60
N GLU A 84 -19.27 -27.41 -5.83
CA GLU A 84 -19.43 -27.32 -4.38
C GLU A 84 -18.09 -27.08 -3.66
N GLU A 85 -16.99 -27.52 -4.23
CA GLU A 85 -15.65 -27.15 -3.76
C GLU A 85 -15.44 -25.62 -3.81
N ALA A 86 -15.83 -24.98 -4.90
CA ALA A 86 -15.73 -23.53 -5.06
C ALA A 86 -16.66 -22.79 -4.08
N ASN A 87 -17.87 -23.32 -3.83
CA ASN A 87 -18.79 -22.78 -2.82
C ASN A 87 -18.20 -22.84 -1.41
N ALA A 88 -17.58 -23.98 -1.05
CA ALA A 88 -16.90 -24.15 0.23
C ALA A 88 -15.75 -23.15 0.38
N LEU A 89 -14.90 -23.00 -0.64
CA LEU A 89 -13.83 -21.99 -0.66
C LEU A 89 -14.37 -20.57 -0.50
N ASN A 90 -15.43 -20.19 -1.22
CA ASN A 90 -16.04 -18.87 -1.09
C ASN A 90 -16.57 -18.62 0.34
N ARG A 91 -17.16 -19.62 0.99
CA ARG A 91 -17.59 -19.53 2.39
C ARG A 91 -16.41 -19.42 3.36
N MET A 92 -15.33 -20.17 3.14
CA MET A 92 -14.09 -20.02 3.93
C MET A 92 -13.52 -18.61 3.80
N GLY A 93 -13.52 -18.04 2.58
CA GLY A 93 -13.09 -16.67 2.34
C GLY A 93 -13.93 -15.65 3.12
N PHE A 94 -15.24 -15.87 3.18
CA PHE A 94 -16.14 -15.01 3.95
C PHE A 94 -15.88 -15.04 5.45
N ILE A 95 -15.69 -16.25 6.03
CA ILE A 95 -15.38 -16.40 7.46
C ILE A 95 -13.98 -15.83 7.78
N ALA A 96 -13.00 -16.06 6.91
CA ALA A 96 -11.66 -15.52 7.06
C ALA A 96 -11.68 -13.98 7.09
N LYS A 97 -12.40 -13.35 6.14
CA LYS A 97 -12.58 -11.88 6.12
C LYS A 97 -13.21 -11.38 7.43
N ARG A 98 -14.30 -12.02 7.89
CA ARG A 98 -14.97 -11.67 9.15
C ARG A 98 -14.07 -11.84 10.37
N SER A 99 -13.12 -12.78 10.33
CA SER A 99 -12.14 -13.03 11.39
C SER A 99 -10.93 -12.09 11.33
N GLY A 100 -10.87 -11.17 10.36
CA GLY A 100 -9.71 -10.29 10.14
C GLY A 100 -8.54 -10.97 9.43
N GLU A 101 -8.70 -12.20 8.95
CA GLU A 101 -7.70 -12.96 8.20
C GLU A 101 -7.74 -12.59 6.71
N MET A 102 -7.44 -11.31 6.41
CA MET A 102 -7.65 -10.73 5.07
C MET A 102 -6.85 -11.45 3.97
N GLN A 103 -5.63 -11.92 4.26
CA GLN A 103 -4.81 -12.65 3.30
C GLN A 103 -5.40 -14.03 2.97
N GLN A 104 -5.84 -14.78 3.99
CA GLN A 104 -6.48 -16.08 3.79
C GLN A 104 -7.80 -15.93 3.03
N ALA A 105 -8.56 -14.88 3.33
CA ALA A 105 -9.77 -14.56 2.60
C ALA A 105 -9.50 -14.37 1.10
N LEU A 106 -8.45 -13.62 0.75
CA LEU A 106 -8.05 -13.38 -0.62
C LEU A 106 -7.64 -14.68 -1.34
N ASP A 107 -6.88 -15.55 -0.67
CA ASP A 107 -6.49 -16.86 -1.23
C ASP A 107 -7.73 -17.72 -1.55
N TYR A 108 -8.62 -17.89 -0.56
CA TYR A 108 -9.82 -18.69 -0.74
C TYR A 108 -10.72 -18.16 -1.86
N TYR A 109 -10.93 -16.83 -1.93
CA TYR A 109 -11.72 -16.24 -3.00
C TYR A 109 -11.07 -16.40 -4.38
N ASN A 110 -9.75 -16.25 -4.50
CA ASN A 110 -9.04 -16.42 -5.77
C ASN A 110 -9.09 -17.88 -6.25
N ARG A 111 -8.96 -18.84 -5.35
CA ARG A 111 -9.10 -20.27 -5.66
C ARG A 111 -10.53 -20.59 -6.10
N ALA A 112 -11.54 -20.09 -5.40
CA ALA A 112 -12.94 -20.23 -5.78
C ALA A 112 -13.19 -19.61 -7.17
N LEU A 113 -12.68 -18.40 -7.42
CA LEU A 113 -12.84 -17.69 -8.69
C LEU A 113 -12.24 -18.49 -9.86
N SER A 114 -11.03 -19.02 -9.68
CA SER A 114 -10.36 -19.84 -10.70
C SER A 114 -11.18 -21.09 -11.05
N GLN A 115 -11.76 -21.76 -10.05
CA GLN A 115 -12.59 -22.94 -10.26
C GLN A 115 -13.87 -22.62 -11.05
N VAL A 116 -14.63 -21.59 -10.66
CA VAL A 116 -15.90 -21.24 -11.34
C VAL A 116 -15.68 -20.70 -12.76
N GLN A 117 -14.55 -20.02 -13.00
CA GLN A 117 -14.18 -19.54 -14.34
C GLN A 117 -13.94 -20.69 -15.31
N ASN A 118 -13.33 -21.79 -14.85
CA ASN A 118 -13.13 -22.99 -15.66
C ASN A 118 -14.46 -23.71 -15.98
N LEU A 119 -15.48 -23.55 -15.13
CA LEU A 119 -16.83 -24.10 -15.33
C LEU A 119 -17.74 -23.18 -16.16
N ALA A 120 -17.32 -21.94 -16.45
CA ALA A 120 -18.15 -20.90 -17.03
C ALA A 120 -19.45 -20.61 -16.24
N ASP A 121 -19.44 -20.81 -14.92
CA ASP A 121 -20.56 -20.52 -14.00
C ASP A 121 -20.63 -19.02 -13.68
N ARG A 122 -21.43 -18.29 -14.48
CA ARG A 122 -21.51 -16.84 -14.40
C ARG A 122 -22.17 -16.29 -13.12
N PRO A 123 -23.26 -16.87 -12.59
CA PRO A 123 -23.83 -16.44 -11.32
C PRO A 123 -22.85 -16.56 -10.13
N LYS A 124 -22.18 -17.71 -9.98
CA LYS A 124 -21.22 -17.89 -8.86
C LYS A 124 -19.98 -17.03 -9.02
N GLU A 125 -19.50 -16.86 -10.25
CA GLU A 125 -18.43 -15.89 -10.56
C GLU A 125 -18.81 -14.50 -10.05
N ALA A 126 -20.03 -14.03 -10.31
CA ALA A 126 -20.48 -12.70 -9.90
C ALA A 126 -20.45 -12.50 -8.37
N VAL A 127 -20.87 -13.51 -7.59
CA VAL A 127 -20.84 -13.49 -6.12
C VAL A 127 -19.40 -13.39 -5.60
N ILE A 128 -18.51 -14.24 -6.12
CA ILE A 128 -17.10 -14.26 -5.70
C ILE A 128 -16.42 -12.93 -6.04
N LEU A 129 -16.69 -12.37 -7.23
CA LEU A 129 -16.18 -11.06 -7.62
C LEU A 129 -16.64 -9.95 -6.67
N ASN A 130 -17.89 -9.97 -6.22
CA ASN A 130 -18.39 -9.00 -5.25
C ASN A 130 -17.69 -9.13 -3.90
N ASN A 131 -17.43 -10.37 -3.45
CA ASN A 131 -16.72 -10.63 -2.20
C ASN A 131 -15.26 -10.20 -2.25
N ILE A 132 -14.57 -10.42 -3.38
CA ILE A 132 -13.22 -9.91 -3.62
C ILE A 132 -13.22 -8.38 -3.61
N GLY A 133 -14.18 -7.74 -4.28
CA GLY A 133 -14.34 -6.28 -4.24
C GLY A 133 -14.50 -5.76 -2.81
N ALA A 134 -15.32 -6.44 -1.99
CA ALA A 134 -15.54 -6.08 -0.59
C ALA A 134 -14.31 -6.31 0.30
N LEU A 135 -13.40 -7.20 -0.10
CA LEU A 135 -12.12 -7.40 0.56
C LEU A 135 -11.12 -6.30 0.20
N TYR A 136 -10.99 -5.95 -1.08
CA TYR A 136 -10.16 -4.82 -1.51
C TYR A 136 -10.63 -3.49 -0.90
N TYR A 137 -11.94 -3.27 -0.80
CA TYR A 137 -12.51 -2.11 -0.08
C TYR A 137 -12.00 -2.01 1.36
N ALA A 138 -12.02 -3.13 2.09
CA ALA A 138 -11.56 -3.20 3.48
C ALA A 138 -10.04 -3.04 3.62
N LEU A 139 -9.27 -3.35 2.57
CA LEU A 139 -7.82 -3.16 2.49
C LEU A 139 -7.42 -1.74 2.03
N GLY A 140 -8.38 -0.85 1.79
CA GLY A 140 -8.12 0.51 1.31
C GLY A 140 -8.00 0.65 -0.21
N GLU A 141 -8.11 -0.45 -0.96
CA GLU A 141 -7.96 -0.51 -2.42
C GLU A 141 -9.27 -0.16 -3.15
N GLN A 142 -9.69 1.10 -3.04
CA GLN A 142 -11.01 1.55 -3.53
C GLN A 142 -11.19 1.37 -5.04
N GLN A 143 -10.16 1.65 -5.83
CA GLN A 143 -10.25 1.55 -7.29
C GLN A 143 -10.33 0.09 -7.76
N GLN A 144 -9.63 -0.83 -7.08
CA GLN A 144 -9.75 -2.27 -7.33
C GLN A 144 -11.14 -2.76 -6.93
N ALA A 145 -11.64 -2.34 -5.77
CA ALA A 145 -12.99 -2.68 -5.33
C ALA A 145 -14.05 -2.29 -6.37
N ILE A 146 -14.01 -1.05 -6.87
CA ILE A 146 -14.91 -0.56 -7.94
C ILE A 146 -14.81 -1.42 -9.19
N ASN A 147 -13.60 -1.83 -9.59
CA ASN A 147 -13.44 -2.69 -10.75
C ASN A 147 -14.12 -4.05 -10.57
N TYR A 148 -13.89 -4.70 -9.42
CA TYR A 148 -14.52 -5.98 -9.10
C TYR A 148 -16.06 -5.86 -9.04
N TYR A 149 -16.59 -4.81 -8.44
CA TYR A 149 -18.04 -4.56 -8.45
C TYR A 149 -18.58 -4.28 -9.86
N ALA A 150 -17.85 -3.56 -10.71
CA ALA A 150 -18.24 -3.34 -12.10
C ALA A 150 -18.28 -4.66 -12.89
N ARG A 151 -17.37 -5.59 -12.62
CA ARG A 151 -17.39 -6.94 -13.20
C ARG A 151 -18.58 -7.75 -12.68
N THR A 152 -18.91 -7.67 -11.39
CA THR A 152 -20.14 -8.25 -10.84
C THR A 152 -21.38 -7.68 -11.57
N LEU A 153 -21.50 -6.36 -11.70
CA LEU A 153 -22.60 -5.70 -12.40
C LEU A 153 -22.72 -6.14 -13.86
N ALA A 154 -21.58 -6.31 -14.55
CA ALA A 154 -21.56 -6.81 -15.93
C ALA A 154 -21.99 -8.28 -16.02
N ALA A 155 -21.69 -9.09 -15.02
CA ALA A 155 -22.11 -10.50 -14.96
C ALA A 155 -23.62 -10.63 -14.69
N VAL A 156 -24.16 -9.90 -13.70
CA VAL A 156 -25.59 -9.94 -13.36
C VAL A 156 -26.48 -9.29 -14.43
N ARG A 157 -25.98 -8.34 -15.24
CA ARG A 157 -26.73 -7.85 -16.41
C ARG A 157 -27.02 -8.94 -17.45
N LYS A 158 -26.16 -9.96 -17.54
CA LYS A 158 -26.33 -11.10 -18.46
C LYS A 158 -27.23 -12.19 -17.87
N ASN A 159 -27.33 -12.27 -16.56
CA ASN A 159 -28.20 -13.19 -15.84
C ASN A 159 -28.78 -12.47 -14.59
N PRO A 160 -30.01 -11.91 -14.67
CA PRO A 160 -30.53 -10.99 -13.67
C PRO A 160 -30.63 -11.59 -12.27
N ASP A 161 -29.67 -11.24 -11.41
CA ASP A 161 -29.75 -11.39 -9.96
C ASP A 161 -29.90 -10.01 -9.34
N ILE A 162 -31.14 -9.67 -8.98
CA ILE A 162 -31.52 -8.35 -8.46
C ILE A 162 -30.85 -8.09 -7.10
N ILE A 163 -30.65 -9.11 -6.28
CA ILE A 163 -30.06 -8.97 -4.94
C ILE A 163 -28.57 -8.65 -5.09
N LEU A 164 -27.87 -9.43 -5.91
CA LEU A 164 -26.45 -9.22 -6.17
C LEU A 164 -26.18 -7.90 -6.92
N GLU A 165 -27.08 -7.50 -7.83
CA GLU A 165 -27.04 -6.18 -8.48
C GLU A 165 -27.14 -5.06 -7.43
N ALA A 166 -28.10 -5.16 -6.51
CA ALA A 166 -28.28 -4.17 -5.45
C ALA A 166 -27.05 -4.07 -4.54
N ALA A 167 -26.49 -5.22 -4.12
CA ALA A 167 -25.28 -5.28 -3.30
C ALA A 167 -24.07 -4.65 -4.02
N ALA A 168 -23.84 -4.99 -5.29
CA ALA A 168 -22.72 -4.45 -6.06
C ALA A 168 -22.86 -2.94 -6.32
N LEU A 169 -24.08 -2.44 -6.59
CA LEU A 169 -24.35 -1.00 -6.69
C LEU A 169 -24.07 -0.29 -5.36
N SER A 170 -24.53 -0.85 -4.24
CA SER A 170 -24.32 -0.25 -2.91
C SER A 170 -22.84 -0.21 -2.54
N ASN A 171 -22.11 -1.29 -2.76
CA ASN A 171 -20.68 -1.36 -2.50
C ASN A 171 -19.86 -0.43 -3.42
N THR A 172 -20.27 -0.28 -4.68
CA THR A 172 -19.70 0.71 -5.60
C THR A 172 -19.91 2.13 -5.07
N GLY A 173 -21.10 2.43 -4.55
CA GLY A 173 -21.39 3.71 -3.92
C GLY A 173 -20.47 4.00 -2.73
N LEU A 174 -20.28 3.03 -1.83
CA LEU A 174 -19.34 3.15 -0.71
C LEU A 174 -17.89 3.39 -1.15
N ALA A 175 -17.43 2.71 -2.19
CA ALA A 175 -16.07 2.88 -2.71
C ALA A 175 -15.87 4.28 -3.31
N TYR A 176 -16.86 4.80 -4.05
CA TYR A 176 -16.82 6.19 -4.52
C TYR A 176 -16.86 7.20 -3.38
N ASN A 177 -17.60 6.91 -2.31
CA ASN A 177 -17.63 7.77 -1.13
C ASN A 177 -16.25 7.88 -0.47
N GLN A 178 -15.52 6.76 -0.34
CA GLN A 178 -14.14 6.74 0.17
C GLN A 178 -13.15 7.46 -0.74
N LEU A 179 -13.40 7.54 -2.04
CA LEU A 179 -12.62 8.37 -2.98
C LEU A 179 -12.97 9.87 -2.91
N GLY A 180 -13.89 10.28 -2.02
CA GLY A 180 -14.38 11.65 -1.92
C GLY A 180 -15.44 12.02 -2.97
N GLU A 181 -15.85 11.09 -3.83
CA GLU A 181 -16.86 11.27 -4.87
C GLU A 181 -18.29 11.08 -4.31
N LYS A 182 -18.61 11.84 -3.26
CA LYS A 182 -19.84 11.71 -2.45
C LYS A 182 -21.13 11.77 -3.27
N GLN A 183 -21.14 12.56 -4.35
CA GLN A 183 -22.29 12.70 -5.23
C GLN A 183 -22.53 11.45 -6.08
N LYS A 184 -21.46 10.88 -6.67
CA LYS A 184 -21.56 9.59 -7.38
C LYS A 184 -21.96 8.47 -6.43
N ALA A 185 -21.43 8.48 -5.21
CA ALA A 185 -21.79 7.53 -4.18
C ALA A 185 -23.31 7.50 -3.93
N ARG A 186 -23.91 8.69 -3.80
CA ARG A 186 -25.35 8.86 -3.63
C ARG A 186 -26.15 8.27 -4.80
N GLU A 187 -25.75 8.58 -6.04
CA GLU A 187 -26.43 8.07 -7.24
C GLU A 187 -26.44 6.54 -7.31
N TYR A 188 -25.32 5.89 -6.98
CA TYR A 188 -25.24 4.44 -6.94
C TYR A 188 -26.13 3.82 -5.85
N LEU A 189 -26.17 4.44 -4.67
CA LEU A 189 -26.99 3.96 -3.56
C LEU A 189 -28.49 4.17 -3.79
N GLU A 190 -28.90 5.30 -4.38
CA GLU A 190 -30.29 5.57 -4.77
C GLU A 190 -30.79 4.57 -5.81
N ARG A 191 -29.90 4.13 -6.73
CA ARG A 191 -30.20 3.06 -7.69
C ARG A 191 -30.31 1.68 -7.04
N ALA A 192 -29.52 1.42 -5.99
CA ALA A 192 -29.54 0.14 -5.27
C ALA A 192 -30.81 0.00 -4.39
N LEU A 193 -31.25 1.09 -3.75
CA LEU A 193 -32.32 1.09 -2.76
C LEU A 193 -33.61 0.35 -3.17
N PRO A 194 -34.23 0.60 -4.35
CA PRO A 194 -35.47 -0.08 -4.75
C PRO A 194 -35.30 -1.57 -5.06
N LEU A 195 -34.06 -2.05 -5.21
CA LEU A 195 -33.76 -3.43 -5.57
C LEU A 195 -33.70 -4.35 -4.34
N PHE A 196 -33.55 -3.81 -3.13
CA PHE A 196 -33.46 -4.60 -1.90
C PHE A 196 -34.82 -5.15 -1.45
N ARG A 197 -34.93 -6.49 -1.42
CA ARG A 197 -36.19 -7.21 -1.17
C ARG A 197 -36.25 -7.91 0.18
N THR A 198 -35.11 -8.36 0.72
CA THR A 198 -35.07 -9.02 2.03
C THR A 198 -34.85 -8.01 3.17
N ALA A 199 -35.17 -8.40 4.40
CA ALA A 199 -34.89 -7.56 5.58
C ALA A 199 -33.38 -7.32 5.75
N ASP A 200 -32.56 -8.33 5.48
CA ASP A 200 -31.11 -8.27 5.59
C ASP A 200 -30.49 -7.29 4.58
N ASP A 201 -30.81 -7.47 3.29
CA ASP A 201 -30.25 -6.58 2.27
C ASP A 201 -30.69 -5.13 2.49
N ARG A 202 -31.94 -4.92 2.93
CA ARG A 202 -32.46 -3.59 3.28
C ARG A 202 -31.72 -2.99 4.47
N ALA A 203 -31.42 -3.77 5.50
CA ALA A 203 -30.71 -3.28 6.67
C ALA A 203 -29.29 -2.80 6.29
N THR A 204 -28.57 -3.60 5.49
CA THR A 204 -27.24 -3.24 4.98
C THR A 204 -27.29 -1.99 4.10
N ALA A 205 -28.26 -1.91 3.19
CA ALA A 205 -28.47 -0.75 2.34
C ALA A 205 -28.72 0.54 3.13
N LEU A 206 -29.61 0.48 4.12
CA LEU A 206 -29.94 1.61 4.98
C LEU A 206 -28.71 2.09 5.75
N ASN A 207 -27.88 1.18 6.27
CA ASN A 207 -26.62 1.55 6.92
C ASN A 207 -25.68 2.27 5.94
N ASN A 208 -25.51 1.73 4.73
CA ASN A 208 -24.60 2.31 3.71
C ASN A 208 -25.08 3.68 3.22
N ILE A 209 -26.40 3.86 3.07
CA ILE A 209 -27.01 5.15 2.78
C ILE A 209 -26.79 6.12 3.94
N GLY A 210 -26.99 5.68 5.18
CA GLY A 210 -26.72 6.47 6.37
C GLY A 210 -25.28 7.02 6.37
N LEU A 211 -24.29 6.18 6.05
CA LEU A 211 -22.89 6.57 5.93
C LEU A 211 -22.67 7.69 4.91
N VAL A 212 -23.21 7.55 3.70
CA VAL A 212 -23.04 8.57 2.65
C VAL A 212 -23.76 9.88 3.00
N TYR A 213 -24.95 9.81 3.60
CA TYR A 213 -25.65 11.00 4.07
C TYR A 213 -24.88 11.69 5.21
N ASN A 214 -24.25 10.92 6.10
CA ASN A 214 -23.41 11.47 7.16
C ASN A 214 -22.23 12.25 6.57
N ASP A 215 -21.51 11.65 5.62
CA ASP A 215 -20.34 12.27 5.00
C ASP A 215 -20.70 13.47 4.12
N LEU A 216 -21.95 13.56 3.65
CA LEU A 216 -22.51 14.74 2.99
C LEU A 216 -22.90 15.87 3.97
N GLY A 217 -22.79 15.65 5.29
CA GLY A 217 -23.20 16.59 6.34
C GLY A 217 -24.69 16.53 6.70
N ASN A 218 -25.45 15.58 6.12
CA ASN A 218 -26.88 15.41 6.37
C ASN A 218 -27.12 14.46 7.57
N HIS A 219 -26.53 14.80 8.72
CA HIS A 219 -26.46 13.93 9.90
C HIS A 219 -27.84 13.47 10.43
N LYS A 220 -28.88 14.31 10.36
CA LYS A 220 -30.23 13.92 10.82
C LYS A 220 -30.83 12.80 9.96
N GLN A 221 -30.70 12.92 8.63
CA GLN A 221 -31.16 11.87 7.71
C GLN A 221 -30.32 10.61 7.86
N ALA A 222 -29.01 10.75 8.07
CA ALA A 222 -28.14 9.62 8.36
C ALA A 222 -28.63 8.82 9.59
N LEU A 223 -28.97 9.49 10.69
CA LEU A 223 -29.53 8.85 11.88
C LEU A 223 -30.85 8.11 11.60
N GLU A 224 -31.76 8.69 10.82
CA GLU A 224 -33.01 8.02 10.46
C GLU A 224 -32.75 6.69 9.72
N TYR A 225 -31.79 6.69 8.80
CA TYR A 225 -31.37 5.48 8.08
C TYR A 225 -30.68 4.46 8.99
N PHE A 226 -29.74 4.91 9.84
CA PHE A 226 -29.06 4.05 10.79
C PHE A 226 -30.02 3.44 11.81
N ASP A 227 -30.98 4.20 12.35
CA ASP A 227 -31.96 3.71 13.31
C ASP A 227 -32.87 2.65 12.68
N ARG A 228 -33.26 2.82 11.41
CA ARG A 228 -34.02 1.81 10.67
C ARG A 228 -33.19 0.55 10.43
N SER A 229 -31.92 0.71 10.06
CA SER A 229 -30.99 -0.41 9.88
C SER A 229 -30.80 -1.20 11.17
N LEU A 230 -30.53 -0.49 12.27
CA LEU A 230 -30.30 -1.09 13.59
C LEU A 230 -31.51 -1.89 14.07
N ARG A 231 -32.73 -1.36 13.89
CA ARG A 231 -33.97 -2.09 14.24
C ARG A 231 -34.07 -3.42 13.49
N LEU A 232 -33.88 -3.40 12.17
CA LEU A 232 -33.92 -4.62 11.36
C LEU A 232 -32.82 -5.62 11.79
N ARG A 233 -31.58 -5.15 12.01
CA ARG A 233 -30.46 -5.99 12.47
C ARG A 233 -30.77 -6.65 13.83
N GLN A 234 -31.39 -5.91 14.75
CA GLN A 234 -31.81 -6.44 16.05
C GLN A 234 -32.94 -7.46 15.94
N GLU A 235 -33.94 -7.22 15.08
CA GLU A 235 -35.04 -8.16 14.82
C GLU A 235 -34.53 -9.49 14.22
N MET A 236 -33.48 -9.43 13.40
CA MET A 236 -32.83 -10.61 12.80
C MET A 236 -31.81 -11.28 13.73
N GLY A 237 -31.42 -10.63 14.83
CA GLY A 237 -30.36 -11.12 15.72
C GLY A 237 -28.95 -10.97 15.17
N ASP A 238 -28.72 -10.12 14.15
CA ASP A 238 -27.40 -9.85 13.59
C ASP A 238 -26.62 -8.91 14.51
N ARG A 239 -25.85 -9.49 15.44
CA ARG A 239 -25.17 -8.76 16.51
C ARG A 239 -23.97 -8.02 15.96
N ARG A 240 -23.21 -8.64 15.06
CA ARG A 240 -22.03 -8.04 14.45
C ARG A 240 -22.39 -6.77 13.70
N GLU A 241 -23.36 -6.86 12.80
CA GLU A 241 -23.78 -5.73 12.00
C GLU A 241 -24.49 -4.66 12.87
N SER A 242 -25.21 -5.06 13.92
CA SER A 242 -25.72 -4.10 14.91
C SER A 242 -24.60 -3.28 15.56
N ALA A 243 -23.45 -3.90 15.89
CA ALA A 243 -22.31 -3.20 16.47
C ALA A 243 -21.73 -2.16 15.51
N ILE A 244 -21.60 -2.49 14.22
CA ILE A 244 -21.13 -1.56 13.18
C ILE A 244 -22.08 -0.37 13.05
N THR A 245 -23.40 -0.61 13.00
CA THR A 245 -24.39 0.48 12.93
C THR A 245 -24.37 1.36 14.17
N LEU A 246 -24.19 0.77 15.37
CA LEU A 246 -24.03 1.54 16.61
C LEU A 246 -22.79 2.44 16.57
N THR A 247 -21.66 1.96 16.04
CA THR A 247 -20.47 2.79 15.83
C THR A 247 -20.76 3.97 14.89
N ASN A 248 -21.46 3.72 13.77
CA ASN A 248 -21.82 4.78 12.84
C ASN A 248 -22.77 5.82 13.47
N ILE A 249 -23.77 5.38 14.25
CA ILE A 249 -24.63 6.27 15.02
C ILE A 249 -23.79 7.09 16.01
N GLY A 250 -22.84 6.47 16.71
CA GLY A 250 -21.93 7.16 17.62
C GLY A 250 -21.15 8.28 16.93
N VAL A 251 -20.58 8.01 15.74
CA VAL A 251 -19.89 9.02 14.93
C VAL A 251 -20.84 10.15 14.53
N THR A 252 -22.03 9.85 14.01
CA THR A 252 -23.00 10.88 13.61
C THR A 252 -23.47 11.73 14.78
N ARG A 253 -23.64 11.13 15.97
CA ARG A 253 -24.00 11.86 17.20
C ARG A 253 -22.87 12.79 17.63
N TRP A 254 -21.62 12.36 17.51
CA TRP A 254 -20.46 13.19 17.78
C TRP A 254 -20.41 14.39 16.83
N GLU A 255 -20.56 14.18 15.52
CA GLU A 255 -20.56 15.24 14.51
C GLU A 255 -21.74 16.23 14.67
N LEU A 256 -22.84 15.80 15.29
CA LEU A 256 -23.96 16.67 15.69
C LEU A 256 -23.68 17.48 16.97
N GLY A 257 -22.50 17.36 17.57
CA GLY A 257 -22.16 18.02 18.83
C GLY A 257 -22.78 17.35 20.07
N GLU A 258 -23.08 16.05 20.01
CA GLU A 258 -23.65 15.26 21.11
C GLU A 258 -22.64 14.21 21.66
N PRO A 259 -21.46 14.61 22.17
CA PRO A 259 -20.36 13.69 22.51
C PRO A 259 -20.71 12.70 23.64
N GLN A 260 -21.57 13.06 24.60
CA GLN A 260 -22.01 12.12 25.64
C GLN A 260 -22.86 10.99 25.06
N LYS A 261 -23.78 11.30 24.12
CA LYS A 261 -24.57 10.27 23.43
C LYS A 261 -23.67 9.41 22.56
N ALA A 262 -22.72 10.01 21.84
CA ALA A 262 -21.75 9.27 21.04
C ALA A 262 -21.02 8.21 21.86
N ARG A 263 -20.54 8.58 23.06
CA ARG A 263 -19.89 7.67 24.01
C ARG A 263 -20.78 6.47 24.37
N GLU A 264 -22.06 6.69 24.68
CA GLU A 264 -23.00 5.60 25.00
C GLU A 264 -23.14 4.59 23.85
N TYR A 265 -23.23 5.09 22.61
CA TYR A 265 -23.29 4.24 21.41
C TYR A 265 -21.99 3.47 21.18
N PHE A 266 -20.83 4.11 21.35
CA PHE A 266 -19.54 3.45 21.25
C PHE A 266 -19.34 2.37 22.32
N ASP A 267 -19.72 2.63 23.58
CA ASP A 267 -19.58 1.63 24.65
C ASP A 267 -20.45 0.39 24.39
N ARG A 268 -21.67 0.57 23.85
CA ARG A 268 -22.53 -0.53 23.39
C ARG A 268 -21.91 -1.32 22.23
N ALA A 269 -21.38 -0.62 21.22
CA ALA A 269 -20.71 -1.25 20.08
C ALA A 269 -19.44 -2.01 20.48
N LEU A 270 -18.66 -1.49 21.43
CA LEU A 270 -17.47 -2.15 21.97
C LEU A 270 -17.82 -3.42 22.74
N ALA A 271 -18.86 -3.38 23.57
CA ALA A 271 -19.30 -4.56 24.31
C ALA A 271 -19.67 -5.72 23.37
N ILE A 272 -20.36 -5.42 22.27
CA ILE A 272 -20.72 -6.42 21.27
C ILE A 272 -19.48 -6.89 20.50
N SER A 273 -18.68 -5.96 19.95
CA SER A 273 -17.49 -6.30 19.15
C SER A 273 -16.52 -7.22 19.92
N ARG A 274 -16.28 -6.93 21.20
CA ARG A 274 -15.45 -7.77 22.09
C ARG A 274 -16.03 -9.15 22.33
N ALA A 275 -17.34 -9.23 22.58
CA ALA A 275 -18.01 -10.51 22.80
C ALA A 275 -17.97 -11.43 21.55
N LEU A 276 -17.94 -10.83 20.36
CA LEU A 276 -17.85 -11.54 19.08
C LEU A 276 -16.40 -11.81 18.65
N GLY A 277 -15.44 -11.03 19.17
CA GLY A 277 -14.06 -11.02 18.69
C GLY A 277 -13.88 -10.26 17.36
N ASP A 278 -14.77 -9.32 17.03
CA ASP A 278 -14.65 -8.46 15.86
C ASP A 278 -13.58 -7.38 16.08
N SER A 279 -12.34 -7.77 15.84
CA SER A 279 -11.15 -6.91 16.02
C SER A 279 -11.19 -5.67 15.13
N SER A 280 -11.71 -5.77 13.91
CA SER A 280 -11.77 -4.65 12.97
C SER A 280 -12.73 -3.56 13.48
N ASN A 281 -13.95 -3.93 13.87
CA ASN A 281 -14.89 -2.95 14.42
C ASN A 281 -14.48 -2.47 15.81
N GLU A 282 -13.89 -3.34 16.64
CA GLU A 282 -13.36 -2.94 17.96
C GLU A 282 -12.30 -1.84 17.82
N ALA A 283 -11.31 -2.00 16.94
CA ALA A 283 -10.27 -1.01 16.72
C ALA A 283 -10.85 0.34 16.26
N ASN A 284 -11.78 0.32 15.31
CA ASN A 284 -12.44 1.54 14.82
C ASN A 284 -13.23 2.25 15.92
N THR A 285 -14.03 1.49 16.66
CA THR A 285 -14.86 2.03 17.73
C THR A 285 -14.01 2.58 18.88
N LEU A 286 -12.90 1.91 19.23
CA LEU A 286 -11.94 2.39 20.23
C LEU A 286 -11.30 3.70 19.79
N TYR A 287 -10.87 3.81 18.53
CA TYR A 287 -10.33 5.05 17.98
C TYR A 287 -11.35 6.19 18.07
N ARG A 288 -12.57 6.01 17.52
CA ARG A 288 -13.62 7.05 17.55
C ARG A 288 -13.97 7.47 18.98
N SER A 289 -14.05 6.50 19.89
CA SER A 289 -14.33 6.74 21.30
C SER A 289 -13.15 7.40 22.03
N ALA A 290 -11.91 7.19 21.58
CA ALA A 290 -10.72 7.90 22.07
C ALA A 290 -10.76 9.38 21.66
N VAL A 291 -11.15 9.68 20.42
CA VAL A 291 -11.32 11.06 19.93
C VAL A 291 -12.35 11.80 20.80
N VAL A 292 -13.54 11.23 20.97
CA VAL A 292 -14.60 11.83 21.82
C VAL A 292 -14.16 11.98 23.27
N ALA A 293 -13.45 11.00 23.84
CA ALA A 293 -12.91 11.12 25.19
C ALA A 293 -11.91 12.27 25.33
N GLY A 294 -11.07 12.49 24.32
CA GLY A 294 -10.11 13.60 24.27
C GLY A 294 -10.80 14.96 24.25
N GLU A 295 -11.83 15.12 23.41
CA GLU A 295 -12.64 16.35 23.36
C GLU A 295 -13.38 16.65 24.66
N LEU A 296 -13.84 15.61 25.36
CA LEU A 296 -14.46 15.73 26.68
C LEU A 296 -13.44 16.02 27.80
N GLY A 297 -12.14 16.11 27.49
CA GLY A 297 -11.06 16.32 28.47
C GLY A 297 -10.67 15.08 29.26
N ASN A 298 -11.20 13.90 28.93
CA ASN A 298 -10.90 12.62 29.58
C ASN A 298 -9.64 11.99 28.96
N PHE A 299 -8.50 12.67 29.11
CA PHE A 299 -7.27 12.30 28.40
C PHE A 299 -6.72 10.91 28.75
N ASN A 300 -6.88 10.43 29.99
CA ASN A 300 -6.44 9.08 30.37
C ASN A 300 -7.28 8.00 29.65
N GLU A 301 -8.60 8.17 29.63
CA GLU A 301 -9.51 7.27 28.92
C GLU A 301 -9.25 7.29 27.40
N SER A 302 -8.99 8.48 26.85
CA SER A 302 -8.58 8.65 25.46
C SER A 302 -7.28 7.88 25.15
N LEU A 303 -6.29 8.01 26.03
CA LEU A 303 -4.98 7.36 25.91
C LEU A 303 -5.11 5.82 25.95
N ASP A 304 -5.86 5.29 26.91
CA ASP A 304 -6.08 3.85 27.04
C ASP A 304 -6.78 3.27 25.80
N ARG A 305 -7.80 3.97 25.29
CA ARG A 305 -8.55 3.53 24.11
C ARG A 305 -7.72 3.57 22.84
N ILE A 306 -6.96 4.64 22.59
CA ILE A 306 -6.13 4.72 21.37
C ILE A 306 -4.99 3.69 21.41
N GLN A 307 -4.39 3.43 22.57
CA GLN A 307 -3.39 2.39 22.72
C GLN A 307 -3.95 0.99 22.41
N ALA A 308 -5.16 0.70 22.89
CA ALA A 308 -5.85 -0.55 22.58
C ALA A 308 -6.18 -0.66 21.07
N ALA A 309 -6.65 0.43 20.44
CA ALA A 309 -6.90 0.46 19.00
C ALA A 309 -5.64 0.17 18.18
N ILE A 310 -4.53 0.85 18.48
CA ILE A 310 -3.24 0.66 17.79
C ILE A 310 -2.74 -0.78 17.94
N LYS A 311 -2.87 -1.39 19.14
CA LYS A 311 -2.49 -2.79 19.35
C LYS A 311 -3.27 -3.75 18.46
N ILE A 312 -4.57 -3.53 18.29
CA ILE A 312 -5.42 -4.37 17.44
C ILE A 312 -5.07 -4.16 15.96
N VAL A 313 -4.95 -2.91 15.52
CA VAL A 313 -4.56 -2.56 14.14
C VAL A 313 -3.21 -3.19 13.77
N GLU A 314 -2.23 -3.15 14.66
CA GLU A 314 -0.93 -3.77 14.41
C GLU A 314 -1.02 -5.29 14.30
N ASN A 315 -1.89 -5.92 15.10
CA ASN A 315 -2.15 -7.36 14.96
C ASN A 315 -2.82 -7.69 13.62
N LEU A 316 -3.84 -6.94 13.21
CA LEU A 316 -4.51 -7.13 11.92
C LEU A 316 -3.54 -6.91 10.76
N ARG A 317 -2.75 -5.84 10.79
CA ARG A 317 -1.70 -5.52 9.80
C ARG A 317 -0.71 -6.66 9.66
N SER A 318 -0.30 -7.28 10.77
CA SER A 318 0.69 -8.36 10.78
C SER A 318 0.26 -9.62 10.02
N LYS A 319 -1.05 -9.82 9.84
CA LYS A 319 -1.64 -10.95 9.12
C LYS A 319 -1.74 -10.72 7.61
N ILE A 320 -1.39 -9.52 7.12
CA ILE A 320 -1.38 -9.19 5.70
C ILE A 320 0.02 -9.50 5.15
N ALA A 321 0.12 -10.52 4.31
CA ALA A 321 1.40 -10.96 3.75
C ALA A 321 1.87 -10.10 2.58
N ILE A 322 0.95 -9.57 1.77
CA ILE A 322 1.26 -8.72 0.61
C ILE A 322 1.59 -7.29 1.09
N ASP A 323 2.79 -6.79 0.77
CA ASP A 323 3.26 -5.47 1.26
C ASP A 323 2.39 -4.32 0.77
N GLU A 324 1.96 -4.37 -0.49
CA GLU A 324 1.10 -3.36 -1.09
C GLU A 324 -0.22 -3.23 -0.33
N LEU A 325 -0.88 -4.37 -0.07
CA LEU A 325 -2.12 -4.41 0.73
C LEU A 325 -1.88 -3.99 2.17
N ARG A 326 -0.67 -4.19 2.71
CA ARG A 326 -0.30 -3.74 4.05
C ARG A 326 -0.13 -2.21 4.10
N VAL A 327 0.45 -1.62 3.06
CA VAL A 327 0.56 -0.17 2.88
C VAL A 327 -0.82 0.46 2.72
N SER A 328 -1.66 -0.11 1.87
CA SER A 328 -3.02 0.38 1.64
C SER A 328 -3.90 0.23 2.88
N TYR A 329 -3.80 -0.89 3.59
CA TYR A 329 -4.44 -1.05 4.89
C TYR A 329 -3.96 0.00 5.89
N PHE A 330 -2.64 0.25 5.96
CA PHE A 330 -2.09 1.27 6.85
C PHE A 330 -2.65 2.67 6.56
N ALA A 331 -2.90 3.01 5.28
CA ALA A 331 -3.55 4.28 4.93
C ALA A 331 -4.94 4.42 5.55
N THR A 332 -5.70 3.33 5.72
CA THR A 332 -7.04 3.35 6.35
C THR A 332 -7.03 3.65 7.85
N VAL A 333 -5.88 3.49 8.51
CA VAL A 333 -5.70 3.64 9.97
C VAL A 333 -4.69 4.72 10.33
N GLN A 334 -4.18 5.46 9.33
CA GLN A 334 -3.17 6.50 9.53
C GLN A 334 -3.62 7.58 10.53
N ASP A 335 -4.91 7.91 10.52
CA ASP A 335 -5.46 8.93 11.42
C ASP A 335 -5.43 8.49 12.88
N TYR A 336 -5.36 7.18 13.17
CA TYR A 336 -5.26 6.68 14.54
C TYR A 336 -3.89 7.08 15.11
N TYR A 337 -2.84 6.96 14.29
CA TYR A 337 -1.49 7.37 14.64
C TYR A 337 -1.37 8.89 14.77
N LYS A 338 -1.96 9.65 13.85
CA LYS A 338 -1.97 11.13 13.92
C LYS A 338 -2.64 11.61 15.20
N PHE A 339 -3.83 11.10 15.50
CA PHE A 339 -4.55 11.41 16.74
C PHE A 339 -3.74 11.01 17.97
N TYR A 340 -3.12 9.82 17.96
CA TYR A 340 -2.33 9.37 19.11
C TYR A 340 -1.12 10.29 19.37
N ILE A 341 -0.40 10.68 18.32
CA ILE A 341 0.71 11.65 18.41
C ILE A 341 0.21 12.96 18.98
N ASP A 342 -0.90 13.48 18.45
CA ASP A 342 -1.48 14.75 18.91
C ASP A 342 -1.89 14.70 20.39
N LEU A 343 -2.61 13.65 20.79
CA LEU A 343 -3.02 13.42 22.19
C LEU A 343 -1.82 13.38 23.14
N LEU A 344 -0.76 12.65 22.77
CA LEU A 344 0.47 12.58 23.56
C LEU A 344 1.13 13.96 23.67
N MET A 345 1.15 14.75 22.60
CA MET A 345 1.71 16.09 22.61
C MET A 345 0.87 17.09 23.43
N GLN A 346 -0.45 16.96 23.42
CA GLN A 346 -1.33 17.73 24.32
C GLN A 346 -1.09 17.35 25.79
N LEU A 347 -0.94 16.06 26.09
CA LEU A 347 -0.54 15.57 27.41
C LEU A 347 0.86 16.06 27.81
N HIS A 348 1.80 16.13 26.88
CA HIS A 348 3.14 16.68 27.13
C HIS A 348 3.06 18.17 27.51
N LYS A 349 2.21 18.95 26.83
CA LYS A 349 2.04 20.38 27.13
C LYS A 349 1.59 20.65 28.56
N THR A 350 0.73 19.79 29.10
CA THR A 350 0.27 19.87 30.50
C THR A 350 1.23 19.19 31.48
N ASN A 351 1.93 18.13 31.05
CA ASN A 351 2.85 17.35 31.87
C ASN A 351 4.22 17.12 31.18
N PRO A 352 5.09 18.14 31.07
CA PRO A 352 6.30 18.04 30.25
C PRO A 352 7.32 17.00 30.72
N LYS A 353 7.26 16.61 32.00
CA LYS A 353 8.20 15.66 32.61
C LYS A 353 7.80 14.18 32.44
N SER A 354 6.60 13.90 31.95
CA SER A 354 6.08 12.53 31.81
C SER A 354 6.60 11.79 30.58
N GLY A 355 7.42 12.44 29.74
CA GLY A 355 8.05 11.82 28.56
C GLY A 355 7.09 11.54 27.40
N TYR A 356 5.92 12.19 27.37
CA TYR A 356 4.95 12.02 26.28
C TYR A 356 5.47 12.54 24.93
N ASP A 357 6.36 13.53 24.91
CA ASP A 357 7.05 13.99 23.69
C ASP A 357 7.90 12.87 23.05
N ARG A 358 8.61 12.10 23.88
CA ARG A 358 9.37 10.93 23.46
C ARG A 358 8.45 9.82 22.95
N GLN A 359 7.35 9.55 23.65
CA GLN A 359 6.39 8.56 23.19
C GLN A 359 5.80 8.97 21.84
N ALA A 360 5.41 10.23 21.67
CA ALA A 360 4.86 10.75 20.41
C ALA A 360 5.86 10.63 19.26
N PHE A 361 7.13 10.94 19.51
CA PHE A 361 8.23 10.72 18.56
C PHE A 361 8.34 9.25 18.13
N GLU A 362 8.30 8.31 19.08
CA GLU A 362 8.38 6.88 18.78
C GLU A 362 7.15 6.36 18.02
N ILE A 363 5.95 6.87 18.32
CA ILE A 363 4.74 6.56 17.54
C ILE A 363 4.86 7.11 16.11
N SER A 364 5.44 8.30 15.94
CA SER A 364 5.73 8.90 14.63
C SER A 364 6.75 8.07 13.82
N GLU A 365 7.79 7.53 14.46
CA GLU A 365 8.70 6.58 13.80
C GLU A 365 7.98 5.28 13.41
N ARG A 366 7.12 4.76 14.30
CA ARG A 366 6.33 3.55 14.03
C ARG A 366 5.38 3.68 12.85
N SER A 367 4.74 4.84 12.71
CA SER A 367 3.83 5.11 11.60
C SER A 367 4.54 5.28 10.25
N ARG A 368 5.86 5.51 10.21
CA ARG A 368 6.59 5.90 8.98
C ARG A 368 7.59 4.86 8.49
N ALA A 369 8.35 4.26 9.39
CA ALA A 369 9.49 3.44 9.01
C ALA A 369 9.07 2.08 8.43
N ARG A 370 7.94 1.55 8.89
CA ARG A 370 7.72 0.11 8.98
C ARG A 370 7.68 -0.62 7.63
N SER A 371 6.93 -0.12 6.66
CA SER A 371 6.84 -0.74 5.34
C SER A 371 8.20 -0.77 4.62
N LEU A 372 9.00 0.29 4.77
CA LEU A 372 10.34 0.32 4.17
C LEU A 372 11.33 -0.58 4.94
N LEU A 373 11.25 -0.65 6.26
CA LEU A 373 12.09 -1.58 7.03
C LEU A 373 11.80 -3.03 6.63
N GLU A 374 10.52 -3.38 6.47
CA GLU A 374 10.08 -4.70 6.00
C GLU A 374 10.64 -4.99 4.60
N LEU A 375 10.45 -4.08 3.63
CA LEU A 375 11.00 -4.22 2.28
C LEU A 375 12.52 -4.38 2.26
N LEU A 376 13.25 -3.61 3.08
CA LEU A 376 14.71 -3.72 3.17
C LEU A 376 15.16 -5.05 3.77
N GLN A 377 14.45 -5.57 4.77
CA GLN A 377 14.76 -6.84 5.40
C GLN A 377 14.42 -8.02 4.48
N GLU A 378 13.29 -7.96 3.76
CA GLU A 378 12.92 -8.94 2.73
C GLU A 378 13.94 -8.97 1.57
N ALA A 379 14.33 -7.79 1.06
CA ALA A 379 15.33 -7.69 -0.01
C ALA A 379 16.67 -8.30 0.40
N ASN A 380 17.04 -8.22 1.68
CA ASN A 380 18.26 -8.82 2.21
C ASN A 380 18.16 -10.34 2.40
N ALA A 381 16.96 -10.88 2.66
CA ALA A 381 16.77 -12.30 2.97
C ALA A 381 16.82 -13.21 1.72
N ASP A 382 16.66 -12.66 0.51
CA ASP A 382 16.44 -13.43 -0.73
C ASP A 382 15.39 -14.54 -0.56
N ILE A 383 14.13 -14.11 -0.42
CA ILE A 383 12.99 -14.98 -0.12
C ILE A 383 12.72 -16.06 -1.17
N ARG A 384 13.34 -15.97 -2.36
CA ARG A 384 13.24 -16.95 -3.44
C ARG A 384 14.17 -18.15 -3.24
N GLN A 385 15.15 -18.05 -2.33
CA GLN A 385 16.06 -19.14 -2.03
C GLN A 385 15.36 -20.25 -1.22
N GLY A 386 15.42 -21.49 -1.71
CA GLY A 386 14.79 -22.65 -1.07
C GLY A 386 13.33 -22.89 -1.47
N ILE A 387 12.81 -22.14 -2.45
CA ILE A 387 11.47 -22.31 -3.02
C ILE A 387 11.46 -23.34 -4.14
N ALA A 388 10.34 -24.06 -4.31
CA ALA A 388 10.12 -25.00 -5.39
C ALA A 388 10.34 -24.35 -6.78
N PRO A 389 11.15 -24.94 -7.67
CA PRO A 389 11.46 -24.37 -8.99
C PRO A 389 10.22 -24.06 -9.84
N GLU A 390 9.14 -24.83 -9.67
CA GLU A 390 7.88 -24.68 -10.39
C GLU A 390 7.21 -23.34 -10.06
N LEU A 391 7.19 -22.93 -8.78
CA LEU A 391 6.62 -21.66 -8.36
C LEU A 391 7.41 -20.47 -8.91
N LEU A 392 8.74 -20.57 -8.91
CA LEU A 392 9.62 -19.54 -9.50
C LEU A 392 9.51 -19.48 -11.02
N GLN A 393 9.19 -20.60 -11.68
CA GLN A 393 8.92 -20.61 -13.11
C GLN A 393 7.56 -19.97 -13.41
N GLN A 394 6.52 -20.29 -12.65
CA GLN A 394 5.20 -19.66 -12.78
C GLN A 394 5.26 -18.14 -12.53
N GLU A 395 6.02 -17.67 -11.54
CA GLU A 395 6.28 -16.25 -11.31
C GLU A 395 6.86 -15.58 -12.57
N ARG A 396 7.88 -16.21 -13.17
CA ARG A 396 8.54 -15.71 -14.39
C ARG A 396 7.62 -15.72 -15.61
N ASP A 397 6.84 -16.78 -15.79
CA ASP A 397 5.92 -16.92 -16.91
C ASP A 397 4.78 -15.88 -16.82
N LEU A 398 4.24 -15.64 -15.62
CA LEU A 398 3.25 -14.60 -15.39
C LEU A 398 3.82 -13.21 -15.66
N GLN A 399 5.05 -12.95 -15.22
CA GLN A 399 5.72 -11.69 -15.48
C GLN A 399 5.87 -11.45 -17.00
N GLN A 400 6.26 -12.47 -17.77
CA GLN A 400 6.36 -12.37 -19.24
C GLN A 400 4.99 -12.17 -19.92
N GLN A 401 3.94 -12.82 -19.43
CA GLN A 401 2.58 -12.64 -19.95
C GLN A 401 2.06 -11.23 -19.68
N ILE A 402 2.28 -10.71 -18.47
CA ILE A 402 1.96 -9.32 -18.12
C ILE A 402 2.70 -8.40 -19.07
N ASP A 403 4.01 -8.59 -19.26
CA ASP A 403 4.82 -7.75 -20.15
C ASP A 403 4.27 -7.75 -21.58
N THR A 404 3.98 -8.93 -22.14
CA THR A 404 3.42 -9.10 -23.50
C THR A 404 2.05 -8.42 -23.65
N LEU A 405 1.17 -8.59 -22.66
CA LEU A 405 -0.16 -8.00 -22.68
C LEU A 405 -0.09 -6.47 -22.66
N GLU A 406 0.84 -5.93 -21.88
CA GLU A 406 1.01 -4.50 -21.72
C GLU A 406 1.55 -3.84 -22.99
N THR A 407 2.40 -4.54 -23.76
CA THR A 407 2.79 -4.13 -25.13
C THR A 407 1.57 -3.96 -26.02
N LYS A 408 0.70 -4.98 -26.07
CA LYS A 408 -0.55 -4.95 -26.87
C LYS A 408 -1.46 -3.79 -26.44
N ARG A 409 -1.46 -3.44 -25.15
CA ARG A 409 -2.29 -2.35 -24.58
C ARG A 409 -1.85 -1.01 -25.11
N ILE A 410 -0.56 -0.78 -25.08
CA ILE A 410 0.06 0.45 -25.56
C ILE A 410 -0.21 0.62 -27.07
N GLU A 411 -0.03 -0.43 -27.87
CA GLU A 411 -0.34 -0.42 -29.31
C GLU A 411 -1.80 -0.07 -29.62
N ILE A 412 -2.74 -0.55 -28.82
CA ILE A 412 -4.17 -0.26 -28.98
C ILE A 412 -4.50 1.18 -28.56
N LEU A 413 -3.96 1.63 -27.42
CA LEU A 413 -4.22 2.97 -26.86
C LEU A 413 -3.60 4.11 -27.68
N ASN A 414 -2.50 3.84 -28.39
CA ASN A 414 -1.84 4.83 -29.26
C ASN A 414 -2.57 5.05 -30.61
N ARG A 415 -3.65 4.31 -30.90
CA ARG A 415 -4.48 4.54 -32.09
C ARG A 415 -5.35 5.79 -31.90
N GLN A 416 -5.56 6.57 -32.97
CA GLN A 416 -6.40 7.79 -32.93
C GLN A 416 -7.85 7.55 -32.45
N ASN A 417 -8.31 6.30 -32.39
CA ASN A 417 -9.53 5.86 -31.70
C ASN A 417 -9.35 4.39 -31.24
N PRO A 418 -8.95 4.13 -29.98
CA PRO A 418 -8.80 2.77 -29.47
C PRO A 418 -10.17 2.07 -29.48
N PRO A 419 -10.30 0.85 -30.04
CA PRO A 419 -11.57 0.13 -30.00
C PRO A 419 -11.95 -0.19 -28.55
N ALA A 420 -13.01 0.45 -28.04
CA ALA A 420 -13.40 0.37 -26.63
C ALA A 420 -13.55 -1.08 -26.13
N GLN A 421 -14.05 -1.98 -26.97
CA GLN A 421 -14.22 -3.39 -26.64
C GLN A 421 -12.89 -4.16 -26.55
N GLN A 422 -11.91 -3.88 -27.42
CA GLN A 422 -10.57 -4.47 -27.33
C GLN A 422 -9.83 -3.94 -26.11
N THR A 423 -9.92 -2.64 -25.83
CA THR A 423 -9.31 -2.03 -24.63
C THR A 423 -9.89 -2.63 -23.35
N ALA A 424 -11.21 -2.82 -23.28
CA ALA A 424 -11.86 -3.43 -22.12
C ALA A 424 -11.47 -4.90 -21.92
N GLU A 425 -11.40 -5.70 -22.98
CA GLU A 425 -10.98 -7.11 -22.87
C GLU A 425 -9.52 -7.23 -22.45
N LEU A 426 -8.67 -6.35 -22.96
CA LEU A 426 -7.26 -6.34 -22.60
C LEU A 426 -7.03 -5.91 -21.14
N GLU A 427 -7.80 -4.93 -20.67
CA GLU A 427 -7.77 -4.50 -19.26
C GLU A 427 -8.22 -5.63 -18.33
N LYS A 428 -9.24 -6.39 -18.74
CA LYS A 428 -9.69 -7.60 -18.02
C LYS A 428 -8.58 -8.66 -17.94
N GLN A 429 -7.89 -8.93 -19.06
CA GLN A 429 -6.76 -9.87 -19.07
C GLN A 429 -5.63 -9.39 -18.15
N ARG A 430 -5.36 -8.08 -18.12
CA ARG A 430 -4.28 -7.50 -17.30
C ARG A 430 -4.54 -7.72 -15.82
N GLN A 431 -5.77 -7.46 -15.41
CA GLN A 431 -6.18 -7.67 -14.02
C GLN A 431 -6.12 -9.13 -13.61
N ASN A 432 -6.50 -10.04 -14.49
CA ASN A 432 -6.40 -11.47 -14.23
C ASN A 432 -4.93 -11.88 -14.00
N LEU A 433 -4.03 -11.49 -14.91
CA LEU A 433 -2.61 -11.82 -14.78
C LEU A 433 -1.95 -11.19 -13.54
N LEU A 434 -2.30 -9.93 -13.21
CA LEU A 434 -1.79 -9.29 -11.99
C LEU A 434 -2.30 -9.98 -10.72
N SER A 435 -3.56 -10.40 -10.70
CA SER A 435 -4.12 -11.15 -9.57
C SER A 435 -3.44 -12.52 -9.41
N GLN A 436 -3.15 -13.20 -10.52
CA GLN A 436 -2.38 -14.46 -10.51
C GLN A 436 -0.95 -14.23 -10.02
N TYR A 437 -0.29 -13.17 -10.48
CA TYR A 437 1.05 -12.81 -10.05
C TYR A 437 1.10 -12.52 -8.54
N GLN A 438 0.16 -11.74 -8.02
CA GLN A 438 0.03 -11.47 -6.58
C GLN A 438 -0.23 -12.75 -5.76
N ASN A 439 -0.99 -13.70 -6.30
CA ASN A 439 -1.19 -15.01 -5.65
C ASN A 439 0.12 -15.80 -5.57
N ILE A 440 0.86 -15.92 -6.67
CA ILE A 440 2.17 -16.60 -6.69
C ILE A 440 3.15 -15.94 -5.72
N GLN A 441 3.22 -14.60 -5.67
CA GLN A 441 4.03 -13.88 -4.65
C GLN A 441 3.65 -14.28 -3.22
N SER A 442 2.34 -14.39 -2.94
CA SER A 442 1.85 -14.78 -1.62
C SER A 442 2.23 -16.21 -1.27
N GLN A 443 2.17 -17.14 -2.23
CA GLN A 443 2.58 -18.54 -2.05
C GLN A 443 4.09 -18.68 -1.82
N ILE A 444 4.90 -17.94 -2.59
CA ILE A 444 6.35 -17.87 -2.40
C ILE A 444 6.67 -17.43 -0.97
N ARG A 445 6.05 -16.35 -0.48
CA ARG A 445 6.23 -15.88 0.91
C ARG A 445 5.79 -16.90 1.94
N ALA A 446 4.61 -17.50 1.76
CA ALA A 446 4.05 -18.48 2.69
C ALA A 446 4.88 -19.77 2.81
N THR A 447 5.60 -20.14 1.75
CA THR A 447 6.41 -21.37 1.70
C THR A 447 7.91 -21.11 1.88
N SER A 448 8.34 -19.86 1.92
CA SER A 448 9.75 -19.49 2.08
C SER A 448 10.22 -19.71 3.52
N PRO A 449 11.21 -20.60 3.74
CA PRO A 449 11.82 -20.78 5.06
C PRO A 449 12.47 -19.48 5.54
N ARG A 450 13.05 -18.70 4.62
CA ARG A 450 13.69 -17.43 4.94
C ARG A 450 12.70 -16.34 5.28
N TYR A 451 11.52 -16.33 4.66
CA TYR A 451 10.46 -15.39 5.02
C TYR A 451 9.90 -15.69 6.42
N ALA A 452 9.75 -16.96 6.78
CA ALA A 452 9.30 -17.38 8.10
C ALA A 452 10.25 -16.90 9.23
N ASP A 453 11.54 -16.78 8.92
CA ASP A 453 12.57 -16.30 9.86
C ASP A 453 12.65 -14.75 9.96
N ILE A 454 11.99 -14.00 9.06
CA ILE A 454 11.94 -12.53 9.12
C ILE A 454 11.02 -12.11 10.27
N THR A 455 11.61 -11.77 11.41
CA THR A 455 10.87 -11.05 12.47
C THR A 455 10.49 -9.67 11.96
N GLN A 456 9.23 -9.25 12.16
CA GLN A 456 8.80 -7.89 11.79
C GLN A 456 9.74 -6.84 12.38
N PRO A 457 10.40 -6.01 11.54
CA PRO A 457 11.35 -5.02 12.02
C PRO A 457 10.63 -4.04 12.92
N GLN A 458 11.12 -3.93 14.15
CA GLN A 458 10.65 -2.90 15.06
C GLN A 458 11.45 -1.62 14.78
N PRO A 459 10.78 -0.49 14.54
CA PRO A 459 11.42 0.81 14.47
C PRO A 459 12.27 1.06 15.72
N LEU A 460 13.38 1.76 15.53
CA LEU A 460 14.29 2.08 16.63
C LEU A 460 13.57 3.00 17.62
N ASN A 461 13.74 2.74 18.92
CA ASN A 461 13.30 3.67 19.96
C ASN A 461 14.24 4.88 20.06
N LEU A 462 13.86 5.90 20.85
CA LEU A 462 14.67 7.11 20.94
C LEU A 462 16.13 6.82 21.39
N SER A 463 16.32 5.96 22.39
CA SER A 463 17.65 5.63 22.90
C SER A 463 18.52 4.96 21.84
N GLN A 464 17.93 4.06 21.05
CA GLN A 464 18.64 3.40 19.95
C GLN A 464 18.99 4.40 18.84
N ILE A 465 18.09 5.32 18.51
CA ILE A 465 18.38 6.40 17.54
C ILE A 465 19.54 7.27 18.05
N GLN A 466 19.50 7.68 19.30
CA GLN A 466 20.56 8.48 19.91
C GLN A 466 21.91 7.76 19.96
N GLN A 467 21.93 6.44 20.17
CA GLN A 467 23.16 5.66 20.28
C GLN A 467 23.73 5.19 18.93
N GLN A 468 22.87 4.80 17.99
CA GLN A 468 23.26 4.14 16.73
C GLN A 468 23.30 5.11 15.54
N ILE A 469 22.52 6.21 15.61
CA ILE A 469 22.33 7.11 14.48
C ILE A 469 23.05 8.45 14.68
N LEU A 470 22.90 9.04 15.86
CA LEU A 470 23.31 10.43 16.11
C LEU A 470 24.72 10.49 16.75
N ASP A 471 25.58 11.32 16.15
CA ASP A 471 26.87 11.72 16.73
C ASP A 471 26.79 13.15 17.32
N GLU A 472 27.90 13.66 17.86
CA GLU A 472 27.96 15.01 18.47
C GLU A 472 27.67 16.14 17.48
N ASN A 473 27.80 15.88 16.18
CA ASN A 473 27.62 16.85 15.10
C ASN A 473 26.31 16.65 14.34
N THR A 474 25.44 15.73 14.76
CA THR A 474 24.22 15.38 14.04
C THR A 474 22.97 15.82 14.82
N ILE A 475 22.10 16.57 14.16
CA ILE A 475 20.75 16.88 14.64
C ILE A 475 19.75 16.21 13.70
N LEU A 476 18.80 15.49 14.27
CA LEU A 476 17.62 14.98 13.57
C LEU A 476 16.45 15.93 13.80
N LEU A 477 15.86 16.41 12.72
CA LEU A 477 14.56 17.10 12.71
C LEU A 477 13.52 16.16 12.13
N GLN A 478 12.50 15.86 12.93
CA GLN A 478 11.37 15.03 12.50
C GLN A 478 10.07 15.80 12.63
N TYR A 479 9.26 15.76 11.58
CA TYR A 479 7.99 16.45 11.50
C TYR A 479 6.81 15.48 11.62
N ALA A 480 5.71 15.92 12.23
CA ALA A 480 4.41 15.28 12.14
C ALA A 480 3.35 16.34 11.84
N LEU A 481 2.74 16.29 10.65
CA LEU A 481 1.73 17.26 10.23
C LEU A 481 0.34 16.78 10.63
N GLY A 482 -0.38 17.62 11.38
CA GLY A 482 -1.75 17.35 11.82
C GLY A 482 -2.71 18.43 11.34
N GLU A 483 -4.01 18.14 11.42
CA GLU A 483 -5.07 19.02 10.93
C GLU A 483 -5.15 20.31 11.74
N ASP A 484 -5.28 20.21 13.08
CA ASP A 484 -5.38 21.37 13.97
C ASP A 484 -4.02 21.96 14.37
N ARG A 485 -2.99 21.13 14.38
CA ARG A 485 -1.63 21.50 14.80
C ARG A 485 -0.63 20.48 14.29
N SER A 486 0.61 20.91 14.10
CA SER A 486 1.71 20.05 13.67
C SER A 486 2.82 20.05 14.71
N TYR A 487 3.80 19.16 14.57
CA TYR A 487 4.87 18.99 15.54
C TYR A 487 6.24 18.84 14.87
N LEU A 488 7.26 19.32 15.57
CA LEU A 488 8.66 19.15 15.23
C LEU A 488 9.44 18.63 16.44
N TRP A 489 10.15 17.53 16.28
CA TRP A 489 11.15 17.05 17.24
C TRP A 489 12.55 17.37 16.74
N ALA A 490 13.36 17.98 17.60
CA ALA A 490 14.79 18.15 17.44
C ALA A 490 15.51 17.16 18.36
N VAL A 491 16.14 16.15 17.76
CA VAL A 491 16.84 15.08 18.47
C VAL A 491 18.34 15.21 18.25
N THR A 492 19.09 15.18 19.34
CA THR A 492 20.55 15.09 19.37
C THR A 492 20.93 13.79 20.09
N LYS A 493 22.21 13.45 20.10
CA LYS A 493 22.73 12.28 20.83
C LYS A 493 22.33 12.25 22.32
N THR A 494 22.07 13.39 22.95
CA THR A 494 21.79 13.46 24.40
C THR A 494 20.46 14.12 24.77
N SER A 495 19.74 14.71 23.82
CA SER A 495 18.49 15.42 24.11
C SER A 495 17.44 15.25 23.03
N ILE A 496 16.18 15.28 23.43
CA ILE A 496 15.03 15.51 22.56
C ILE A 496 14.37 16.83 22.99
N THR A 497 13.90 17.62 22.03
CA THR A 497 13.10 18.81 22.29
C THR A 497 12.00 18.88 21.25
N SER A 498 10.75 19.06 21.69
CA SER A 498 9.59 19.12 20.80
C SER A 498 9.02 20.52 20.71
N TYR A 499 8.43 20.85 19.56
CA TYR A 499 7.81 22.13 19.25
C TYR A 499 6.44 21.91 18.62
N GLU A 500 5.45 22.70 19.04
CA GLU A 500 4.16 22.81 18.36
C GLU A 500 4.31 23.77 17.18
N LEU A 501 3.80 23.35 16.02
CA LEU A 501 3.80 24.08 14.75
C LEU A 501 2.34 24.35 14.33
N PRO A 502 2.10 25.27 13.39
CA PRO A 502 0.77 25.54 12.84
C PRO A 502 0.10 24.30 12.19
N PRO A 503 -1.23 24.36 11.94
CA PRO A 503 -1.96 23.40 11.10
C PRO A 503 -1.24 23.01 9.81
N ASN A 504 -1.42 21.76 9.37
CA ASN A 504 -0.87 21.27 8.10
C ASN A 504 -1.24 22.18 6.91
N ALA A 505 -2.48 22.70 6.87
CA ALA A 505 -2.94 23.56 5.77
C ALA A 505 -2.06 24.81 5.56
N ASP A 506 -1.60 25.42 6.66
CA ASP A 506 -0.74 26.61 6.61
C ASP A 506 0.68 26.24 6.13
N ILE A 507 1.22 25.15 6.66
CA ILE A 507 2.53 24.61 6.27
C ILE A 507 2.50 24.22 4.79
N GLU A 508 1.45 23.57 4.33
CA GLU A 508 1.28 23.11 2.96
C GLU A 508 1.17 24.27 1.98
N THR A 509 0.45 25.32 2.35
CA THR A 509 0.39 26.55 1.56
C THR A 509 1.77 27.18 1.40
N ALA A 510 2.52 27.35 2.50
CA ALA A 510 3.87 27.91 2.45
C ALA A 510 4.85 27.01 1.66
N ALA A 511 4.76 25.69 1.85
CA ALA A 511 5.58 24.70 1.17
C ALA A 511 5.34 24.66 -0.34
N ARG A 512 4.07 24.66 -0.78
CA ARG A 512 3.70 24.72 -2.21
C ARG A 512 4.21 26.01 -2.86
N ASN A 513 4.08 27.15 -2.17
CA ASN A 513 4.60 28.43 -2.65
C ASN A 513 6.13 28.40 -2.82
N PHE A 514 6.87 27.86 -1.85
CA PHE A 514 8.31 27.70 -1.95
C PHE A 514 8.71 26.74 -3.08
N ARG A 515 8.09 25.55 -3.15
CA ARG A 515 8.35 24.56 -4.21
C ARG A 515 8.13 25.18 -5.59
N ASN A 516 6.99 25.84 -5.80
CA ASN A 516 6.71 26.52 -7.06
C ASN A 516 7.73 27.61 -7.40
N ALA A 517 8.24 28.34 -6.40
CA ALA A 517 9.26 29.36 -6.63
C ALA A 517 10.60 28.78 -7.09
N VAL A 518 11.01 27.61 -6.58
CA VAL A 518 12.29 26.97 -6.93
C VAL A 518 12.23 26.05 -8.14
N THR A 519 11.07 25.43 -8.42
CA THR A 519 10.96 24.46 -9.53
C THR A 519 10.43 25.09 -10.82
N ASN A 520 9.69 26.19 -10.78
CA ASN A 520 9.13 26.80 -11.99
C ASN A 520 10.22 27.61 -12.72
N PRO A 521 10.55 27.30 -14.00
CA PRO A 521 11.58 28.00 -14.77
C PRO A 521 11.38 29.52 -14.85
N ILE A 522 10.13 29.99 -14.91
CA ILE A 522 9.80 31.43 -14.97
C ILE A 522 10.10 32.12 -13.63
N HIS A 523 10.05 31.39 -12.53
CA HIS A 523 10.12 31.96 -11.17
C HIS A 523 11.47 31.77 -10.50
N ARG A 524 12.22 30.72 -10.87
CA ARG A 524 13.52 30.39 -10.26
C ARG A 524 14.56 31.50 -10.47
N ASP A 525 14.48 32.21 -11.59
CA ASP A 525 15.40 33.28 -11.95
C ASP A 525 15.02 34.64 -11.34
N ILE A 526 14.07 34.66 -10.38
CA ILE A 526 13.66 35.85 -9.62
C ILE A 526 14.11 35.66 -8.15
N PRO A 527 15.36 36.02 -7.79
CA PRO A 527 15.95 35.72 -6.48
C PRO A 527 15.10 36.20 -5.29
N ASN A 528 14.50 37.38 -5.40
CA ASN A 528 13.66 37.95 -4.34
C ASN A 528 12.40 37.11 -4.06
N ARG A 529 11.84 36.44 -5.09
CA ARG A 529 10.66 35.60 -4.95
C ARG A 529 11.00 34.31 -4.22
N VAL A 530 12.09 33.66 -4.63
CA VAL A 530 12.62 32.47 -3.98
C VAL A 530 12.97 32.77 -2.52
N ALA A 531 13.71 33.86 -2.26
CA ALA A 531 14.07 34.28 -0.91
C ALA A 531 12.85 34.55 -0.02
N LYS A 532 11.84 35.26 -0.53
CA LYS A 532 10.61 35.55 0.23
C LYS A 532 9.84 34.26 0.58
N ALA A 533 9.65 33.36 -0.38
CA ALA A 533 8.95 32.10 -0.15
C ALA A 533 9.73 31.16 0.78
N SER A 534 11.06 31.12 0.61
CA SER A 534 11.99 30.37 1.45
C SER A 534 11.96 30.86 2.90
N ASN A 535 12.02 32.17 3.12
CA ASN A 535 11.92 32.77 4.45
C ASN A 535 10.57 32.48 5.11
N ALA A 536 9.47 32.65 4.37
CA ALA A 536 8.13 32.41 4.91
C ALA A 536 7.99 30.97 5.42
N LEU A 537 8.46 29.98 4.66
CA LEU A 537 8.46 28.59 5.10
C LEU A 537 9.45 28.34 6.25
N SER A 538 10.67 28.85 6.16
CA SER A 538 11.69 28.71 7.22
C SER A 538 11.22 29.25 8.58
N GLN A 539 10.48 30.36 8.58
CA GLN A 539 9.89 30.92 9.80
C GLN A 539 8.89 29.98 10.47
N ILE A 540 8.22 29.12 9.69
CA ILE A 540 7.26 28.15 10.23
C ILE A 540 7.98 26.88 10.70
N ILE A 541 8.84 26.28 9.87
CA ILE A 541 9.36 24.92 10.10
C ILE A 541 10.79 24.83 10.65
N LEU A 542 11.54 25.94 10.71
CA LEU A 542 12.93 25.96 11.18
C LEU A 542 13.17 26.97 12.31
N GLN A 543 12.45 28.09 12.33
CA GLN A 543 12.62 29.10 13.39
C GLN A 543 12.42 28.55 14.81
N PRO A 544 11.45 27.65 15.09
CA PRO A 544 11.28 27.08 16.43
C PRO A 544 12.56 26.38 16.96
N VAL A 545 13.34 25.79 16.07
CA VAL A 545 14.59 25.06 16.39
C VAL A 545 15.86 25.89 16.16
N ALA A 546 15.75 27.18 15.80
CA ALA A 546 16.89 28.03 15.43
C ALA A 546 18.04 28.02 16.47
N SER A 547 17.69 28.05 17.76
CA SER A 547 18.67 28.04 18.86
C SER A 547 19.52 26.76 18.95
N LYS A 548 19.05 25.64 18.39
CA LYS A 548 19.77 24.36 18.33
C LYS A 548 20.63 24.25 17.06
N LEU A 549 20.19 24.88 15.97
CA LEU A 549 20.88 24.88 14.69
C LEU A 549 22.12 25.79 14.72
N VAL A 550 22.09 26.92 15.41
CA VAL A 550 23.12 27.97 15.28
C VAL A 550 24.29 27.86 16.29
N LYS A 551 24.62 26.64 16.78
CA LYS A 551 25.76 26.47 17.71
C LYS A 551 27.09 26.11 17.01
N ARG A 552 28.12 26.91 17.37
CA ARG A 552 29.56 26.83 17.08
C ARG A 552 29.98 26.98 15.61
N SER A 553 30.81 27.99 15.37
CA SER A 553 31.75 28.02 14.25
C SER A 553 32.66 26.81 14.35
N TYR A 554 32.32 25.74 13.64
CA TYR A 554 33.22 24.61 13.50
C TYR A 554 34.36 24.99 12.55
N PRO A 555 35.60 24.54 12.79
CA PRO A 555 36.68 24.66 11.83
C PRO A 555 36.23 24.11 10.48
N VAL A 556 36.69 24.73 9.39
CA VAL A 556 36.44 24.29 8.02
C VAL A 556 36.78 22.80 7.91
N GLY A 557 35.75 21.95 7.77
CA GLY A 557 35.87 20.48 7.74
C GLY A 557 34.93 19.71 8.67
N ASN A 558 34.29 20.36 9.65
CA ASN A 558 33.39 19.69 10.62
C ASN A 558 31.98 20.30 10.59
N ARG A 559 31.32 20.28 9.42
CA ARG A 559 29.95 20.82 9.28
C ARG A 559 28.97 20.01 10.15
N GLN A 560 28.03 20.71 10.78
CA GLN A 560 26.93 20.04 11.48
C GLN A 560 26.03 19.35 10.43
N ARG A 561 25.65 18.10 10.72
CA ARG A 561 24.75 17.30 9.89
C ARG A 561 23.32 17.47 10.36
N LEU A 562 22.43 17.72 9.41
CA LEU A 562 21.01 17.86 9.61
C LEU A 562 20.28 16.70 8.92
N LEU A 563 19.78 15.77 9.71
CA LEU A 563 18.91 14.71 9.23
C LEU A 563 17.47 15.24 9.24
N ILE A 564 16.78 15.14 8.12
CA ILE A 564 15.40 15.60 7.97
C ILE A 564 14.50 14.38 7.72
N VAL A 565 13.54 14.15 8.62
CA VAL A 565 12.41 13.24 8.43
C VAL A 565 11.17 14.09 8.18
N GLY A 566 10.82 14.25 6.91
CA GLY A 566 9.66 15.04 6.48
C GLY A 566 8.34 14.30 6.71
N ASP A 567 7.25 15.07 6.63
CA ASP A 567 5.89 14.54 6.61
C ASP A 567 5.05 15.30 5.58
N GLY A 568 4.09 14.60 4.96
CA GLY A 568 3.26 15.14 3.88
C GLY A 568 4.05 15.85 2.77
N ILE A 569 3.68 17.10 2.50
CA ILE A 569 4.32 17.96 1.49
C ILE A 569 5.82 18.22 1.75
N LEU A 570 6.27 18.13 3.00
CA LEU A 570 7.67 18.38 3.36
C LEU A 570 8.61 17.32 2.76
N ASN A 571 8.09 16.13 2.43
CA ASN A 571 8.84 15.09 1.73
C ASN A 571 9.31 15.49 0.32
N TYR A 572 8.67 16.51 -0.27
CA TYR A 572 8.93 16.96 -1.64
C TYR A 572 9.67 18.30 -1.69
N LEU A 573 10.22 18.76 -0.56
CA LEU A 573 10.89 20.05 -0.46
C LEU A 573 12.41 19.94 -0.51
N PRO A 574 13.08 20.82 -1.27
CA PRO A 574 14.53 20.94 -1.20
C PRO A 574 14.94 21.71 0.05
N PHE A 575 14.97 21.05 1.22
CA PHE A 575 15.41 21.66 2.50
C PHE A 575 16.76 22.37 2.38
N ALA A 576 17.66 21.86 1.54
CA ALA A 576 18.94 22.50 1.23
C ALA A 576 18.84 23.96 0.78
N ALA A 577 17.77 24.33 0.08
CA ALA A 577 17.53 25.67 -0.45
C ALA A 577 16.73 26.57 0.51
N LEU A 578 16.27 26.04 1.66
CA LEU A 578 15.57 26.85 2.65
C LEU A 578 16.53 27.81 3.34
N SER A 579 16.06 29.04 3.57
CA SER A 579 16.82 30.05 4.27
C SER A 579 17.09 29.62 5.71
N LEU A 580 18.28 29.94 6.21
CA LEU A 580 18.61 29.82 7.62
C LEU A 580 17.60 30.61 8.48
N PRO A 581 17.14 30.03 9.60
CA PRO A 581 16.28 30.77 10.53
C PRO A 581 17.04 31.97 11.13
N GLU A 582 16.34 33.09 11.35
CA GLU A 582 16.94 34.35 11.76
C GLU A 582 17.46 34.28 13.20
N THR A 583 18.77 34.54 13.41
CA THR A 583 19.35 34.76 14.75
C THR A 583 20.08 36.10 14.90
N SER A 584 20.51 36.74 13.81
CA SER A 584 21.08 38.11 13.78
C SER A 584 21.38 38.55 12.33
N GLY A 585 21.34 39.87 12.10
CA GLY A 585 21.09 40.56 10.81
C GLY A 585 22.07 40.43 9.64
N GLU A 586 22.99 39.46 9.61
CA GLU A 586 23.93 39.27 8.48
C GLU A 586 23.62 38.05 7.60
N ASN A 587 22.75 37.12 8.04
CA ASN A 587 22.51 35.85 7.33
C ASN A 587 21.15 35.77 6.59
N ARG A 588 20.48 36.91 6.32
CA ARG A 588 19.18 36.91 5.63
C ARG A 588 19.32 36.25 4.25
N ASN A 589 18.53 35.21 4.01
CA ASN A 589 18.45 34.45 2.74
C ASN A 589 19.61 33.49 2.45
N LEU A 590 20.52 33.21 3.39
CA LEU A 590 21.52 32.17 3.18
C LEU A 590 20.86 30.79 3.25
N PRO A 591 21.03 29.91 2.25
CA PRO A 591 20.41 28.59 2.24
C PRO A 591 21.06 27.65 3.26
N LEU A 592 20.31 26.69 3.82
CA LEU A 592 20.78 25.74 4.82
C LEU A 592 22.05 25.00 4.39
N ILE A 593 22.16 24.65 3.10
CA ILE A 593 23.33 23.93 2.54
C ILE A 593 24.66 24.70 2.68
N SER A 594 24.60 26.01 2.92
CA SER A 594 25.80 26.82 3.16
C SER A 594 26.49 26.48 4.48
N LYS A 595 25.74 26.00 5.48
CA LYS A 595 26.25 25.67 6.83
C LYS A 595 26.15 24.19 7.18
N TYR A 596 25.12 23.49 6.68
CA TYR A 596 24.83 22.12 7.08
C TYR A 596 25.07 21.11 5.96
N GLU A 597 25.55 19.93 6.34
CA GLU A 597 25.36 18.72 5.53
C GLU A 597 23.92 18.24 5.76
N ILE A 598 23.12 18.08 4.71
CA ILE A 598 21.68 17.80 4.85
C ILE A 598 21.39 16.45 4.23
N ALA A 599 20.77 15.56 5.00
CA ALA A 599 20.33 14.26 4.52
C ALA A 599 18.83 14.10 4.77
N PHE A 600 18.09 13.71 3.74
CA PHE A 600 16.67 13.43 3.83
C PHE A 600 16.46 11.94 4.09
N LEU A 601 15.64 11.61 5.09
CA LEU A 601 15.40 10.25 5.54
C LEU A 601 13.90 9.94 5.51
N PRO A 602 13.49 8.74 5.05
CA PRO A 602 12.12 8.25 5.25
C PRO A 602 11.77 8.08 6.73
N SER A 603 12.75 7.67 7.54
CA SER A 603 12.70 7.59 9.00
C SER A 603 14.12 7.50 9.56
N ALA A 604 14.31 7.79 10.85
CA ALA A 604 15.60 7.57 11.51
C ALA A 604 15.93 6.06 11.60
N SER A 605 14.90 5.24 11.81
CA SER A 605 15.01 3.78 11.89
C SER A 605 15.56 3.15 10.60
N THR A 606 15.17 3.66 9.43
CA THR A 606 15.67 3.19 8.13
C THR A 606 17.18 3.36 8.02
N LEU A 607 17.71 4.50 8.45
CA LEU A 607 19.16 4.74 8.45
C LEU A 607 19.89 3.75 9.38
N GLY A 608 19.27 3.36 10.49
CA GLY A 608 19.81 2.36 11.40
C GLY A 608 19.98 0.98 10.77
N ILE A 609 18.92 0.48 10.13
CA ILE A 609 18.99 -0.79 9.41
C ILE A 609 20.02 -0.72 8.29
N LEU A 610 20.02 0.37 7.51
CA LEU A 610 21.02 0.57 6.45
C LEU A 610 22.44 0.49 7.03
N ARG A 611 22.73 1.21 8.12
CA ARG A 611 24.05 1.17 8.79
C ARG A 611 24.43 -0.20 9.33
N GLN A 612 23.48 -0.93 9.92
CA GLN A 612 23.73 -2.32 10.37
C GLN A 612 24.12 -3.21 9.18
N ASN A 613 23.45 -3.07 8.05
CA ASN A 613 23.77 -3.83 6.84
C ASN A 613 25.15 -3.45 6.26
N TYR A 614 25.62 -2.21 6.47
CA TYR A 614 26.96 -1.76 6.06
C TYR A 614 28.09 -2.38 6.88
N ASN A 615 27.85 -2.83 8.12
CA ASN A 615 28.93 -3.38 8.97
C ASN A 615 29.57 -4.64 8.38
N ASP A 616 28.82 -5.40 7.57
CA ASP A 616 29.30 -6.61 6.90
C ASP A 616 29.83 -6.34 5.48
N ARG A 617 29.82 -5.08 5.03
CA ARG A 617 30.18 -4.72 3.65
C ARG A 617 31.67 -4.38 3.55
N GLN A 618 32.32 -4.89 2.51
CA GLN A 618 33.67 -4.43 2.16
C GLN A 618 33.66 -2.92 1.85
N PRO A 619 34.62 -2.13 2.37
CA PRO A 619 34.68 -0.71 2.08
C PRO A 619 34.77 -0.47 0.57
N PRO A 620 33.98 0.48 0.03
CA PRO A 620 34.07 0.84 -1.38
C PRO A 620 35.48 1.30 -1.74
N THR A 621 36.05 0.70 -2.78
CA THR A 621 37.41 0.96 -3.28
C THR A 621 37.47 2.17 -4.21
N ARG A 622 36.34 2.58 -4.77
CA ARG A 622 36.20 3.71 -5.70
C ARG A 622 35.45 4.87 -5.06
N THR A 623 35.65 6.08 -5.58
CA THR A 623 35.11 7.29 -4.97
C THR A 623 33.74 7.65 -5.52
N LEU A 624 33.62 7.80 -6.84
CA LEU A 624 32.42 8.36 -7.44
C LEU A 624 32.07 7.67 -8.76
N VAL A 625 30.79 7.37 -8.95
CA VAL A 625 30.23 7.12 -10.26
C VAL A 625 29.12 8.13 -10.53
N VAL A 626 29.17 8.77 -11.69
CA VAL A 626 28.16 9.73 -12.16
C VAL A 626 27.50 9.15 -13.39
N LEU A 627 26.17 9.00 -13.34
CA LEU A 627 25.36 8.69 -14.50
C LEU A 627 24.40 9.87 -14.75
N ALA A 628 24.59 10.58 -15.86
CA ALA A 628 23.94 11.87 -16.06
C ALA A 628 23.56 12.14 -17.52
N ASP A 629 22.60 13.04 -17.73
CA ASP A 629 22.12 13.48 -19.05
C ASP A 629 21.84 12.33 -20.04
N PRO A 630 21.05 11.30 -19.67
CA PRO A 630 20.72 10.23 -20.61
C PRO A 630 19.93 10.73 -21.83
N VAL A 631 19.90 9.90 -22.87
CA VAL A 631 19.22 10.19 -24.13
C VAL A 631 17.87 9.46 -24.17
N PHE A 632 16.78 10.22 -24.15
CA PHE A 632 15.43 9.65 -24.00
C PHE A 632 14.68 9.42 -25.33
N SER A 633 15.14 10.02 -26.42
CA SER A 633 14.45 9.98 -27.72
C SER A 633 15.44 9.94 -28.89
N ALA A 634 15.03 9.34 -30.00
CA ALA A 634 15.76 9.37 -31.27
C ALA A 634 15.77 10.76 -31.92
N ASP A 635 14.84 11.65 -31.53
CA ASP A 635 14.79 13.04 -31.99
C ASP A 635 15.76 13.97 -31.21
N ASP A 636 16.53 13.42 -30.26
CA ASP A 636 17.54 14.18 -29.51
C ASP A 636 18.69 14.62 -30.44
N GLU A 637 19.15 15.86 -30.29
CA GLU A 637 20.22 16.45 -31.11
C GLU A 637 21.55 15.67 -31.08
N ARG A 638 21.74 14.80 -30.08
CA ARG A 638 22.93 13.96 -29.91
C ARG A 638 22.90 12.69 -30.76
N VAL A 639 21.78 12.34 -31.39
CA VAL A 639 21.66 11.16 -32.27
C VAL A 639 22.16 11.51 -33.67
N THR A 640 23.27 10.92 -34.10
CA THR A 640 24.00 11.34 -35.31
C THR A 640 23.50 10.70 -36.61
N THR A 641 22.67 9.67 -36.52
CA THR A 641 22.12 8.97 -37.69
C THR A 641 20.74 9.52 -38.06
N THR A 642 20.53 9.82 -39.34
CA THR A 642 19.22 10.14 -39.96
C THR A 642 18.31 8.90 -40.06
N VAL A 643 18.20 8.12 -38.97
CA VAL A 643 17.22 7.04 -38.88
C VAL A 643 15.84 7.67 -38.80
N ALA A 644 14.94 7.23 -39.69
CA ALA A 644 13.55 7.66 -39.72
C ALA A 644 12.95 7.59 -38.31
N LYS A 645 12.29 8.69 -37.89
CA LYS A 645 11.54 8.86 -36.63
C LYS A 645 11.22 7.52 -35.96
N VAL A 646 12.04 7.13 -34.99
CA VAL A 646 11.79 5.93 -34.21
C VAL A 646 10.51 6.15 -33.43
N ASP A 647 9.50 5.33 -33.72
CA ASP A 647 8.18 5.43 -33.12
C ASP A 647 8.27 5.29 -31.60
N ARG A 648 7.55 6.14 -30.87
CA ARG A 648 7.36 6.04 -29.42
C ARG A 648 6.94 4.63 -29.02
N ALA A 649 6.14 3.97 -29.84
CA ALA A 649 5.73 2.58 -29.66
C ALA A 649 6.92 1.59 -29.60
N ALA A 650 8.01 1.86 -30.33
CA ALA A 650 9.21 1.04 -30.33
C ALA A 650 10.08 1.25 -29.07
N ILE A 651 10.07 2.46 -28.49
CA ILE A 651 10.69 2.73 -27.18
C ILE A 651 9.88 2.09 -26.06
N GLU A 652 8.55 2.19 -26.12
CA GLU A 652 7.63 1.60 -25.16
C GLU A 652 7.68 0.07 -25.16
N SER A 653 7.83 -0.57 -26.33
CA SER A 653 7.94 -2.03 -26.44
C SER A 653 9.23 -2.61 -25.82
N VAL A 654 10.32 -1.84 -25.80
CA VAL A 654 11.58 -2.22 -25.16
C VAL A 654 11.61 -1.85 -23.67
N ASN A 655 10.82 -0.84 -23.26
CA ASN A 655 10.77 -0.31 -21.89
C ASN A 655 9.41 -0.56 -21.21
N LEU A 656 8.91 -1.80 -21.27
CA LEU A 656 7.58 -2.16 -20.75
C LEU A 656 7.41 -1.87 -19.25
N GLY A 657 8.50 -1.85 -18.48
CA GLY A 657 8.49 -1.40 -17.10
C GLY A 657 8.15 0.08 -16.97
N LEU A 658 8.79 0.94 -17.76
CA LEU A 658 8.59 2.40 -17.77
C LEU A 658 7.15 2.75 -18.13
N SER A 659 6.63 2.12 -19.19
CA SER A 659 5.27 2.35 -19.68
C SER A 659 4.18 1.87 -18.72
N ARG A 660 4.50 0.98 -17.76
CA ARG A 660 3.61 0.59 -16.65
C ARG A 660 3.63 1.62 -15.55
N SER A 661 4.82 2.09 -15.21
CA SER A 661 5.08 3.04 -14.14
C SER A 661 4.56 4.44 -14.43
N SER A 662 4.54 4.85 -15.71
CA SER A 662 4.16 6.20 -16.14
C SER A 662 2.69 6.32 -16.55
N ARG A 663 1.84 5.34 -16.25
CA ARG A 663 0.46 5.28 -16.80
C ARG A 663 -0.48 6.38 -16.32
N ASP A 664 -0.25 6.90 -15.11
CA ASP A 664 -1.08 7.95 -14.54
C ASP A 664 -0.66 9.35 -14.99
N ASN A 665 0.48 9.48 -15.69
CA ASN A 665 1.00 10.75 -16.17
C ASN A 665 1.45 10.61 -17.64
N SER A 666 0.83 11.35 -18.56
CA SER A 666 1.35 11.48 -19.93
C SER A 666 2.65 12.29 -19.93
N VAL A 667 3.77 11.65 -19.55
CA VAL A 667 5.07 12.32 -19.46
C VAL A 667 5.83 12.15 -20.77
N GLU A 668 6.16 13.29 -21.37
CA GLU A 668 7.17 13.38 -22.42
C GLU A 668 8.54 13.56 -21.76
N TRP A 669 9.45 12.60 -21.96
CA TRP A 669 10.77 12.59 -21.33
C TRP A 669 11.72 13.55 -22.04
N LYS A 670 11.58 14.84 -21.74
CA LYS A 670 12.45 15.89 -22.30
C LYS A 670 13.84 15.84 -21.66
N ARG A 671 14.86 16.15 -22.45
CA ARG A 671 16.25 16.26 -21.96
C ARG A 671 16.36 17.26 -20.81
N LEU A 672 17.02 16.86 -19.74
CA LEU A 672 17.35 17.70 -18.60
C LEU A 672 18.70 18.40 -18.85
N LYS A 673 18.71 19.45 -19.67
CA LYS A 673 19.93 20.07 -20.26
C LYS A 673 21.06 20.42 -19.27
N PHE A 674 20.75 20.64 -18.00
CA PHE A 674 21.74 21.03 -16.98
C PHE A 674 22.39 19.84 -16.26
N THR A 675 21.88 18.62 -16.43
CA THR A 675 22.40 17.42 -15.74
C THR A 675 23.82 17.05 -16.17
N SER A 676 24.19 17.32 -17.42
CA SER A 676 25.58 17.16 -17.89
C SER A 676 26.53 18.18 -17.25
N GLN A 677 26.07 19.43 -17.10
CA GLN A 677 26.85 20.48 -16.42
C GLN A 677 27.01 20.19 -14.93
N GLU A 678 25.96 19.66 -14.29
CA GLU A 678 25.99 19.16 -12.92
C GLU A 678 27.05 18.06 -12.77
N ALA A 679 27.03 17.04 -13.64
CA ALA A 679 28.00 15.96 -13.64
C ALA A 679 29.45 16.46 -13.78
N ASP A 680 29.70 17.36 -14.73
CA ASP A 680 31.00 17.99 -14.93
C ASP A 680 31.45 18.80 -13.71
N SER A 681 30.53 19.53 -13.10
CA SER A 681 30.83 20.36 -11.93
C SER A 681 31.17 19.50 -10.71
N ILE A 682 30.47 18.38 -10.52
CA ILE A 682 30.76 17.41 -9.44
C ILE A 682 32.15 16.81 -9.64
N VAL A 683 32.47 16.33 -10.85
CA VAL A 683 33.77 15.73 -11.15
C VAL A 683 34.90 16.75 -10.98
N ARG A 684 34.77 17.95 -11.54
CA ARG A 684 35.78 19.02 -11.40
C ARG A 684 36.01 19.39 -9.94
N SER A 685 34.94 19.56 -9.16
CA SER A 685 35.03 19.92 -7.74
C SER A 685 35.77 18.88 -6.88
N LEU A 686 35.76 17.61 -7.30
CA LEU A 686 36.53 16.55 -6.63
C LEU A 686 38.00 16.53 -7.06
N VAL A 687 38.28 16.84 -8.32
CA VAL A 687 39.65 16.95 -8.86
C VAL A 687 40.38 18.17 -8.28
N ASP A 688 39.71 19.33 -8.23
CA ASP A 688 40.31 20.60 -7.81
C ASP A 688 40.65 20.66 -6.31
N ARG A 689 39.96 19.88 -5.46
CA ARG A 689 40.21 19.85 -4.01
C ARG A 689 41.45 19.06 -3.60
N ASN A 690 42.03 18.26 -4.49
CA ASN A 690 43.13 17.35 -4.18
C ASN A 690 44.32 17.56 -5.15
N SER A 691 44.86 18.77 -5.22
CA SER A 691 46.13 19.07 -5.90
C SER A 691 47.37 18.40 -5.26
N GLY A 692 47.18 17.38 -4.40
CA GLY A 692 48.21 16.58 -3.74
C GLY A 692 47.93 15.07 -3.86
N SER A 693 48.49 14.46 -4.90
CA SER A 693 48.92 13.06 -5.00
C SER A 693 47.94 11.88 -4.78
N GLN A 694 46.65 12.08 -4.51
CA GLN A 694 45.65 10.99 -4.55
C GLN A 694 44.67 11.22 -5.71
N HIS A 695 44.88 10.53 -6.83
CA HIS A 695 43.87 10.42 -7.88
C HIS A 695 42.64 9.71 -7.31
N LEU A 696 41.55 10.46 -7.09
CA LEU A 696 40.26 9.87 -6.72
C LEU A 696 39.72 9.08 -7.93
N ASP A 697 39.55 7.76 -7.77
CA ASP A 697 38.95 6.91 -8.80
C ASP A 697 37.47 7.29 -9.00
N PHE A 698 37.16 7.83 -10.18
CA PHE A 698 35.80 8.17 -10.58
C PHE A 698 35.47 7.62 -11.97
N THR A 699 34.19 7.34 -12.20
CA THR A 699 33.64 7.00 -13.51
C THR A 699 32.52 7.98 -13.85
N LYS A 700 32.57 8.55 -15.06
CA LYS A 700 31.51 9.41 -15.58
C LYS A 700 30.90 8.77 -16.81
N SER A 701 29.61 8.45 -16.73
CA SER A 701 28.79 7.98 -17.83
C SER A 701 27.76 9.06 -18.16
N VAL A 702 27.85 9.63 -19.36
CA VAL A 702 26.92 10.65 -19.87
C VAL A 702 26.31 10.20 -21.19
N ASP A 703 25.22 10.85 -21.60
CA ASP A 703 24.56 10.59 -22.89
C ASP A 703 24.18 9.09 -23.02
N PHE A 704 24.45 8.48 -24.18
CA PHE A 704 24.16 7.06 -24.45
C PHE A 704 24.85 6.09 -23.49
N SER A 705 25.98 6.50 -22.86
CA SER A 705 26.69 5.67 -21.88
C SER A 705 26.01 5.66 -20.50
N ALA A 706 25.17 6.66 -20.20
CA ALA A 706 24.29 6.65 -19.03
C ALA A 706 23.08 5.73 -19.30
N ASN A 707 23.33 4.42 -19.36
CA ASN A 707 22.34 3.40 -19.71
C ASN A 707 22.11 2.40 -18.57
N ARG A 708 21.12 1.51 -18.75
CA ARG A 708 20.77 0.50 -17.75
C ARG A 708 21.94 -0.40 -17.39
N ASN A 709 22.76 -0.80 -18.36
CA ASN A 709 23.94 -1.62 -18.08
C ASN A 709 24.93 -0.86 -17.21
N ALA A 710 25.25 0.40 -17.50
CA ALA A 710 26.12 1.18 -16.63
C ALA A 710 25.59 1.28 -15.18
N ALA A 711 24.26 1.31 -15.02
CA ALA A 711 23.59 1.36 -13.73
C ALA A 711 23.41 -0.02 -13.04
N THR A 712 23.62 -1.15 -13.72
CA THR A 712 23.40 -2.50 -13.15
C THR A 712 24.59 -3.46 -13.25
N SER A 713 25.45 -3.30 -14.25
CA SER A 713 26.60 -4.18 -14.55
C SER A 713 27.88 -3.74 -13.86
N GLN A 714 27.97 -2.45 -13.51
CA GLN A 714 29.04 -1.99 -12.64
C GLN A 714 28.71 -2.50 -11.26
N ASN A 715 29.68 -3.11 -10.59
CA ASN A 715 29.60 -3.43 -9.18
C ASN A 715 29.52 -2.10 -8.40
N LEU A 716 28.38 -1.39 -8.48
CA LEU A 716 28.18 -0.02 -8.00
C LEU A 716 28.46 0.05 -6.51
N SER A 717 28.30 -1.09 -5.84
CA SER A 717 28.79 -1.41 -4.50
C SER A 717 30.21 -0.98 -4.18
N GLN A 718 31.10 -0.89 -5.18
CA GLN A 718 32.49 -0.49 -5.02
C GLN A 718 32.68 1.03 -4.94
N TYR A 719 31.67 1.83 -5.29
CA TYR A 719 31.77 3.30 -5.25
C TYR A 719 31.19 3.86 -3.94
N LYS A 720 31.88 4.83 -3.35
CA LYS A 720 31.39 5.57 -2.18
C LYS A 720 30.18 6.43 -2.50
N ILE A 721 30.15 7.01 -3.69
CA ILE A 721 29.09 7.92 -4.14
C ILE A 721 28.59 7.45 -5.50
N ILE A 722 27.28 7.24 -5.60
CA ILE A 722 26.57 6.99 -6.85
C ILE A 722 25.67 8.19 -7.08
N HIS A 723 25.90 8.93 -8.15
CA HIS A 723 25.11 10.11 -8.51
C HIS A 723 24.33 9.85 -9.80
N PHE A 724 23.00 9.93 -9.71
CA PHE A 724 22.11 9.89 -10.86
C PHE A 724 21.54 11.28 -11.12
N ALA A 725 21.84 11.85 -12.28
CA ALA A 725 21.25 13.11 -12.74
C ALA A 725 20.30 12.83 -13.91
N THR A 726 19.09 12.37 -13.59
CA THR A 726 18.09 11.93 -14.57
C THR A 726 16.65 12.06 -14.04
N HIS A 727 15.66 11.73 -14.86
CA HIS A 727 14.26 11.63 -14.46
C HIS A 727 14.03 10.47 -13.49
N GLY A 728 13.33 10.77 -12.41
CA GLY A 728 12.72 9.78 -11.52
C GLY A 728 11.23 9.70 -11.78
N LEU A 729 10.68 8.50 -11.65
CA LEU A 729 9.27 8.21 -11.79
C LEU A 729 8.78 7.61 -10.48
N ALA A 730 7.93 8.35 -9.79
CA ALA A 730 7.25 7.90 -8.58
C ALA A 730 5.83 7.49 -8.96
N ASN A 731 5.49 6.23 -8.71
CA ASN A 731 4.13 5.72 -8.85
C ASN A 731 3.52 5.62 -7.45
N SER A 732 2.48 6.43 -7.19
CA SER A 732 1.86 6.55 -5.88
C SER A 732 0.84 5.46 -5.58
N THR A 733 0.37 4.72 -6.58
CA THR A 733 -0.60 3.62 -6.44
C THR A 733 0.11 2.27 -6.35
N HIS A 734 1.21 2.11 -7.09
CA HIS A 734 2.04 0.91 -7.16
C HIS A 734 3.52 1.28 -6.95
N PRO A 735 3.98 1.52 -5.70
CA PRO A 735 5.33 2.01 -5.43
C PRO A 735 6.47 1.14 -6.00
N GLU A 736 6.26 -0.16 -6.16
CA GLU A 736 7.17 -1.12 -6.80
C GLU A 736 7.38 -0.87 -8.30
N LEU A 737 6.45 -0.13 -8.93
CA LEU A 737 6.61 0.39 -10.28
C LEU A 737 7.43 1.68 -10.30
N SER A 738 7.80 2.29 -9.17
CA SER A 738 8.68 3.46 -9.18
C SER A 738 10.09 3.11 -9.68
N GLY A 739 10.79 4.10 -10.25
CA GLY A 739 12.11 3.87 -10.82
C GLY A 739 12.80 5.14 -11.34
N ILE A 740 13.99 4.96 -11.91
CA ILE A 740 14.74 6.01 -12.60
C ILE A 740 14.92 5.63 -14.07
N ILE A 741 15.10 6.65 -14.91
CA ILE A 741 15.15 6.50 -16.36
C ILE A 741 16.57 6.76 -16.84
N MET A 742 17.19 5.77 -17.47
CA MET A 742 18.46 5.90 -18.17
C MET A 742 18.21 6.03 -19.68
N SER A 743 19.28 6.05 -20.48
CA SER A 743 19.15 6.19 -21.94
C SER A 743 18.19 5.14 -22.51
N LEU A 744 17.19 5.61 -23.24
CA LEU A 744 16.11 4.84 -23.86
C LEU A 744 16.41 4.53 -25.33
N VAL A 745 17.43 5.15 -25.89
CA VAL A 745 17.95 4.90 -27.22
C VAL A 745 19.48 4.74 -27.19
N ASP A 746 20.04 4.01 -28.15
CA ASP A 746 21.47 3.95 -28.42
C ASP A 746 21.93 5.08 -29.37
N GLU A 747 23.23 5.12 -29.65
CA GLU A 747 23.87 6.13 -30.52
C GLU A 747 23.32 6.15 -31.96
N ASN A 748 22.71 5.05 -32.41
CA ASN A 748 22.07 4.92 -33.72
C ASN A 748 20.57 5.25 -33.65
N GLY A 749 20.08 5.73 -32.51
CA GLY A 749 18.67 6.02 -32.26
C GLY A 749 17.81 4.78 -31.99
N LYS A 750 18.39 3.58 -31.91
CA LYS A 750 17.62 2.35 -31.71
C LYS A 750 17.14 2.27 -30.26
N PRO A 751 15.87 1.87 -30.00
CA PRO A 751 15.37 1.68 -28.65
C PRO A 751 16.17 0.67 -27.82
N VAL A 752 16.46 1.02 -26.57
CA VAL A 752 17.10 0.17 -25.56
C VAL A 752 16.33 0.26 -24.24
N ASN A 753 16.44 -0.78 -23.40
CA ASN A 753 15.80 -0.77 -22.08
C ASN A 753 16.62 0.08 -21.11
N GLY A 754 16.16 1.30 -20.85
CA GLY A 754 16.78 2.26 -19.94
C GLY A 754 16.13 2.35 -18.57
N PHE A 755 15.02 1.65 -18.31
CA PHE A 755 14.30 1.80 -17.05
C PHE A 755 14.88 0.92 -15.93
N LEU A 756 15.20 1.53 -14.79
CA LEU A 756 15.56 0.83 -13.55
C LEU A 756 14.45 0.98 -12.54
N ARG A 757 13.91 -0.14 -12.08
CA ARG A 757 12.91 -0.19 -10.99
C ARG A 757 13.57 -0.09 -9.63
N LEU A 758 12.77 0.18 -8.61
CA LEU A 758 13.23 0.24 -7.22
C LEU A 758 14.03 -1.01 -6.80
N HIS A 759 13.60 -2.22 -7.20
CA HIS A 759 14.33 -3.45 -6.89
C HIS A 759 15.65 -3.60 -7.68
N ASP A 760 15.74 -3.06 -8.90
CA ASP A 760 16.99 -3.03 -9.67
C ASP A 760 18.01 -2.14 -8.94
N ILE A 761 17.55 -1.02 -8.38
CA ILE A 761 18.40 -0.08 -7.63
C ILE A 761 18.82 -0.67 -6.28
N SER A 762 17.91 -1.32 -5.55
CA SER A 762 18.23 -1.91 -4.24
C SER A 762 19.18 -3.10 -4.36
N SER A 763 18.98 -4.00 -5.32
CA SER A 763 19.85 -5.17 -5.54
C SER A 763 21.26 -4.78 -5.97
N THR A 764 21.41 -3.80 -6.85
CA THR A 764 22.71 -3.32 -7.35
C THR A 764 23.51 -2.55 -6.29
N THR A 765 22.83 -1.94 -5.33
CA THR A 765 23.46 -1.23 -4.21
C THR A 765 23.59 -2.07 -2.95
N SER A 766 22.96 -3.24 -2.87
CA SER A 766 22.97 -4.13 -1.69
C SER A 766 23.66 -5.48 -1.90
N SER A 767 24.19 -5.77 -3.09
CA SER A 767 24.84 -7.06 -3.37
C SER A 767 25.97 -7.36 -2.37
N ARG A 768 25.71 -8.34 -1.51
CA ARG A 768 26.74 -9.18 -0.89
C ARG A 768 27.23 -10.16 -1.96
N ILE A 769 28.53 -10.43 -1.93
CA ILE A 769 29.17 -11.53 -2.67
C ILE A 769 28.52 -12.85 -2.28
#